data_AF-A0A2V2WFM4-F1
#
_entry.id   AF-A0A2V2WFM4-F1
#
_cell.length_a   1.000
_cell.length_b   1.000
_cell.length_c   1.000
_cell.angle_alpha   90.00
_cell.angle_beta   90.00
_cell.angle_gamma   90.00
#
_symmetry.space_group_name_H-M   'P 1'
#
loop_
_entity.id
_entity.type
_entity.pdbx_description
1 polymer ?
#
loop_
_entity_poly.entity_id
_entity_poly.type
_entity_poly.pdbx_seq_one_letter_code
_entity_poly.pdbx_strand_id
1 'polypeptide(L)'
;MASQKPEDVTVSDGMLANLEREFNEAMRALEGHVKFVCFREEYEKLHRALLNSHESEKRLVRRCQQLTQELMSNAAKMQAAVKLAQDDHTTIEALKKETEKAWRMVDVANEKDARAKETIKKLREEVFSLQEIVENGTELTPTQTATLEELKLEKKRMQSEYDELVKQMETLTRETFELGHKMKEAEEEMMKHQEELRRVTDREKTVRQEYEKELRARDRSNLQLREQLLLVQQREKELKSHEQLHSKLSSAVNLLRLQLQEDQNRRQALAQKIESAERQLYHTQQSYDDAVDTREALNERHREVRKEITEAEKKAVDITAEKQRTHRVRDNDYKELCRLVQQNEDIRRDQTNLERQRLNVEKRIEMARREKEDLCRAFEMMQREKDSLKKVSEKEREKMQIIEKLIANEVESQAEIEDAIAREREIGTRLRQTVARLESEREKYVHEVSQVSLHHTQAQEELKIASITCEETQKAIDDSEQKLKKQQSRYEQVRSERNLYSKKLIESQDEVVELKQKFRMMDHQILQLKEELAMKEKKFQEESSAQKTSKDKLTKVRKVVNERTAALDEANQRCENVGQKIKQLVKIISRCDKELSEHQQRFLAVSGERDLLGTQLIRRNDELALLYDKVRMQQELLTHGEAACRARVEDMRLLRLKIEDLKRKASIAQKRAFHTECLKDEINQLQYELQAQRAKVQALTEEAENPKNTLRWENISGRDPTPEEIEKKNCSVAASPHHQV
;
A
#
# COMPACT_ATOMS: atom_id res chain seq x y z
N MET A 1 17.75 3.75 54.32
CA MET A 1 17.58 5.22 54.27
C MET A 1 16.12 5.52 54.02
N ALA A 2 15.64 6.73 54.32
CA ALA A 2 14.23 7.08 54.17
C ALA A 2 13.80 7.09 52.70
N SER A 3 12.59 6.62 52.43
CA SER A 3 12.00 6.67 51.09
C SER A 3 11.51 8.09 50.80
N GLN A 4 12.37 8.90 50.17
CA GLN A 4 11.87 10.09 49.47
C GLN A 4 10.94 9.60 48.36
N LYS A 5 9.69 10.10 48.34
CA LYS A 5 8.83 9.91 47.18
C LYS A 5 9.57 10.47 45.96
N PRO A 6 9.53 9.82 44.78
CA PRO A 6 9.91 10.52 43.57
C PRO A 6 8.98 11.73 43.42
N GLU A 7 9.56 12.91 43.31
CA GLU A 7 8.83 14.04 42.75
C GLU A 7 8.59 13.71 41.27
N ASP A 8 7.35 13.79 40.81
CA ASP A 8 7.04 13.60 39.39
C ASP A 8 7.62 14.78 38.60
N VAL A 9 8.84 14.62 38.09
CA VAL A 9 9.54 15.58 37.22
C VAL A 9 8.85 15.72 35.85
N THR A 10 7.80 14.92 35.61
CA THR A 10 7.09 14.80 34.33
C THR A 10 5.74 15.52 34.35
N VAL A 11 5.35 16.13 33.23
CA VAL A 11 3.99 16.71 33.09
C VAL A 11 2.95 15.59 33.22
N SER A 12 2.04 15.68 34.20
CA SER A 12 1.03 14.64 34.39
C SER A 12 0.03 14.59 33.22
N ASP A 13 -0.49 13.40 32.90
CA ASP A 13 -1.49 13.25 31.83
C ASP A 13 -2.79 14.04 32.09
N GLY A 14 -3.12 14.32 33.36
CA GLY A 14 -4.21 15.22 33.72
C GLY A 14 -3.90 16.70 33.43
N MET A 15 -2.64 17.13 33.57
CA MET A 15 -2.21 18.47 33.17
C MET A 15 -2.21 18.62 31.64
N LEU A 16 -1.76 17.60 30.91
CA LEU A 16 -1.82 17.61 29.45
C LEU A 16 -3.26 17.68 28.95
N ALA A 17 -4.18 16.87 29.49
CA ALA A 17 -5.59 16.89 29.10
C ALA A 17 -6.29 18.24 29.39
N ASN A 18 -5.90 18.95 30.46
CA ASN A 18 -6.36 20.32 30.71
C ASN A 18 -5.81 21.30 29.67
N LEU A 19 -4.51 21.22 29.34
CA LEU A 19 -3.87 22.05 28.31
C LEU A 19 -4.44 21.79 26.91
N GLU A 20 -4.77 20.54 26.57
CA GLU A 20 -5.49 20.19 25.34
C GLU A 20 -6.89 20.81 25.32
N ARG A 21 -7.62 20.80 26.44
CA ARG A 21 -8.94 21.44 26.54
C ARG A 21 -8.84 22.96 26.35
N GLU A 22 -7.92 23.61 27.07
CA GLU A 22 -7.68 25.05 27.00
C GLU A 22 -7.21 25.48 25.59
N PHE A 23 -6.36 24.67 24.96
CA PHE A 23 -5.97 24.84 23.56
C PHE A 23 -7.19 24.79 22.61
N ASN A 24 -8.05 23.78 22.75
CA ASN A 24 -9.26 23.64 21.92
C ASN A 24 -10.26 24.78 22.15
N GLU A 25 -10.41 25.27 23.39
CA GLU A 25 -11.24 26.43 23.72
C GLU A 25 -10.69 27.72 23.10
N ALA A 26 -9.38 27.96 23.22
CA ALA A 26 -8.71 29.10 22.59
C ALA A 26 -8.77 29.06 21.04
N MET A 27 -8.58 27.89 20.43
CA MET A 27 -8.65 27.72 18.97
C MET A 27 -10.05 28.01 18.42
N ARG A 28 -11.11 27.66 19.15
CA ARG A 28 -12.50 28.04 18.82
C ARG A 28 -12.74 29.54 19.00
N ALA A 29 -12.23 30.15 20.08
CA ALA A 29 -12.38 31.58 20.34
C ALA A 29 -11.65 32.47 19.30
N LEU A 30 -10.63 31.92 18.63
CA LEU A 30 -9.90 32.58 17.54
C LEU A 30 -10.48 32.29 16.14
N GLU A 31 -11.50 31.44 16.03
CA GLU A 31 -12.08 31.04 14.76
C GLU A 31 -12.90 32.18 14.13
N GLY A 32 -12.78 32.36 12.82
CA GLY A 32 -13.39 33.48 12.08
C GLY A 32 -12.66 34.83 12.17
N HIS A 33 -11.76 35.03 13.14
CA HIS A 33 -11.02 36.29 13.29
C HIS A 33 -9.75 36.35 12.40
N VAL A 34 -9.91 36.86 11.17
CA VAL A 34 -8.85 36.99 10.14
C VAL A 34 -7.53 37.59 10.65
N LYS A 35 -7.57 38.53 11.62
CA LYS A 35 -6.37 39.16 12.20
C LYS A 35 -5.49 38.21 13.01
N PHE A 36 -5.99 37.05 13.45
CA PHE A 36 -5.27 36.12 14.32
C PHE A 36 -4.84 34.82 13.63
N VAL A 37 -4.98 34.70 12.31
CA VAL A 37 -4.61 33.47 11.57
C VAL A 37 -3.15 33.07 11.83
N CYS A 38 -2.20 33.99 11.73
CA CYS A 38 -0.78 33.71 12.01
C CYS A 38 -0.53 33.30 13.47
N PHE A 39 -1.24 33.92 14.44
CA PHE A 39 -1.14 33.53 15.85
C PHE A 39 -1.69 32.11 16.06
N ARG A 40 -2.81 31.77 15.42
CA ARG A 40 -3.41 30.43 15.44
C ARG A 40 -2.45 29.38 14.89
N GLU A 41 -1.77 29.67 13.78
CA GLU A 41 -0.77 28.77 13.18
C GLU A 41 0.46 28.56 14.07
N GLU A 42 0.99 29.60 14.71
CA GLU A 42 2.11 29.46 15.66
C GLU A 42 1.69 28.74 16.96
N TYR A 43 0.49 29.00 17.47
CA TYR A 43 -0.05 28.32 18.65
C TYR A 43 -0.31 26.83 18.38
N GLU A 44 -0.80 26.48 17.19
CA GLU A 44 -0.96 25.07 16.77
C GLU A 44 0.41 24.37 16.59
N LYS A 45 1.43 25.06 16.04
CA LYS A 45 2.81 24.54 16.00
C LYS A 45 3.36 24.29 17.41
N LEU A 46 3.13 25.21 18.35
CA LEU A 46 3.58 25.10 19.74
C LEU A 46 2.88 23.93 20.46
N HIS A 47 1.57 23.77 20.27
CA HIS A 47 0.82 22.63 20.81
C HIS A 47 1.29 21.30 20.23
N ARG A 48 1.52 21.22 18.91
CA ARG A 48 2.12 20.04 18.27
C ARG A 48 3.54 19.76 18.77
N ALA A 49 4.33 20.78 19.10
CA ALA A 49 5.65 20.60 19.72
C ALA A 49 5.54 20.05 21.16
N LEU A 50 4.60 20.56 21.96
CA LEU A 50 4.33 20.08 23.33
C LEU A 50 3.91 18.60 23.35
N LEU A 51 2.97 18.19 22.50
CA LEU A 51 2.53 16.80 22.40
C LEU A 51 3.68 15.86 21.98
N ASN A 52 4.46 16.25 20.96
CA ASN A 52 5.63 15.49 20.53
C ASN A 52 6.69 15.39 21.63
N SER A 53 6.89 16.45 22.42
CA SER A 53 7.78 16.45 23.58
C SER A 53 7.31 15.43 24.62
N HIS A 54 6.04 15.48 25.02
CA HIS A 54 5.44 14.58 26.01
C HIS A 54 5.47 13.10 25.57
N GLU A 55 5.21 12.83 24.28
CA GLU A 55 5.40 11.48 23.74
C GLU A 55 6.87 11.03 23.74
N SER A 56 7.82 11.94 23.53
CA SER A 56 9.25 11.62 23.62
C SER A 56 9.66 11.33 25.07
N GLU A 57 9.15 12.13 26.02
CA GLU A 57 9.35 12.00 27.46
C GLU A 57 8.78 10.67 27.98
N LYS A 58 7.53 10.33 27.65
CA LYS A 58 6.93 9.01 27.94
C LYS A 58 7.75 7.83 27.40
N ARG A 59 8.37 7.97 26.23
CA ARG A 59 9.27 6.94 25.66
C ARG A 59 10.60 6.86 26.42
N LEU A 60 11.17 8.00 26.79
CA LEU A 60 12.40 8.06 27.61
C LEU A 60 12.16 7.48 29.01
N VAL A 61 11.09 7.87 29.71
CA VAL A 61 10.72 7.34 31.04
C VAL A 61 10.54 5.81 30.99
N ARG A 62 9.81 5.29 30.00
CA ARG A 62 9.70 3.83 29.79
C ARG A 62 11.05 3.17 29.53
N ARG A 63 11.94 3.80 28.76
CA ARG A 63 13.28 3.24 28.48
C ARG A 63 14.19 3.31 29.71
N CYS A 64 14.10 4.36 30.52
CA CYS A 64 14.77 4.45 31.81
C CYS A 64 14.27 3.36 32.78
N GLN A 65 12.96 3.14 32.88
CA GLN A 65 12.39 2.05 33.69
C GLN A 65 12.88 0.66 33.23
N GLN A 66 12.90 0.39 31.93
CA GLN A 66 13.48 -0.84 31.36
C GLN A 66 14.96 -0.97 31.72
N LEU A 67 15.77 0.06 31.47
CA LEU A 67 17.20 0.06 31.77
C LEU A 67 17.46 -0.12 33.29
N THR A 68 16.63 0.45 34.16
CA THR A 68 16.72 0.22 35.62
C THR A 68 16.40 -1.22 35.99
N GLN A 69 15.40 -1.86 35.37
CA GLN A 69 15.10 -3.28 35.57
C GLN A 69 16.21 -4.19 35.03
N GLU A 70 16.74 -3.89 33.83
CA GLU A 70 17.91 -4.57 33.24
C GLU A 70 19.13 -4.47 34.17
N LEU A 71 19.41 -3.28 34.72
CA LEU A 71 20.52 -3.00 35.63
C LEU A 71 20.33 -3.73 36.98
N MET A 72 19.15 -3.71 37.59
CA MET A 72 18.88 -4.49 38.81
C MET A 72 18.98 -6.00 38.56
N SER A 73 18.48 -6.50 37.42
CA SER A 73 18.61 -7.91 37.04
C SER A 73 20.08 -8.31 36.89
N ASN A 74 20.90 -7.47 36.26
CA ASN A 74 22.32 -7.73 36.07
C ASN A 74 23.12 -7.56 37.36
N ALA A 75 22.75 -6.64 38.25
CA ALA A 75 23.33 -6.53 39.59
C ALA A 75 23.03 -7.77 40.45
N ALA A 76 21.82 -8.33 40.39
CA ALA A 76 21.46 -9.58 41.07
C ALA A 76 22.25 -10.78 40.53
N LYS A 77 22.39 -10.90 39.20
CA LYS A 77 23.25 -11.93 38.56
C LYS A 77 24.73 -11.77 38.96
N MET A 78 25.21 -10.53 39.03
CA MET A 78 26.59 -10.22 39.43
C MET A 78 26.83 -10.58 40.90
N GLN A 79 25.90 -10.29 41.81
CA GLN A 79 25.99 -10.74 43.20
C GLN A 79 25.95 -12.26 43.34
N ALA A 80 25.13 -12.96 42.53
CA ALA A 80 25.13 -14.43 42.51
C ALA A 80 26.47 -15.00 42.02
N ALA A 81 27.04 -14.45 40.94
CA ALA A 81 28.35 -14.85 40.42
C ALA A 81 29.50 -14.55 41.41
N VAL A 82 29.45 -13.41 42.12
CA VAL A 82 30.43 -13.07 43.16
C VAL A 82 30.34 -14.03 44.35
N LYS A 83 29.14 -14.44 44.76
CA LYS A 83 28.97 -15.46 45.82
C LYS A 83 29.53 -16.80 45.40
N LEU A 84 29.18 -17.31 44.21
CA LEU A 84 29.73 -18.56 43.69
C LEU A 84 31.27 -18.51 43.63
N ALA A 85 31.85 -17.41 43.15
CA ALA A 85 33.30 -17.22 43.12
C ALA A 85 33.94 -17.14 44.53
N GLN A 86 33.21 -16.70 45.56
CA GLN A 86 33.65 -16.74 46.96
C GLN A 86 33.58 -18.16 47.53
N ASP A 87 32.49 -18.89 47.28
CA ASP A 87 32.31 -20.29 47.69
C ASP A 87 33.39 -21.19 47.04
N ASP A 88 33.62 -21.04 45.73
CA ASP A 88 34.72 -21.66 44.98
C ASP A 88 36.10 -21.30 45.58
N HIS A 89 36.31 -20.05 46.00
CA HIS A 89 37.56 -19.65 46.63
C HIS A 89 37.79 -20.35 47.98
N THR A 90 36.75 -20.49 48.81
CA THR A 90 36.87 -21.19 50.12
C THR A 90 37.14 -22.68 49.95
N THR A 91 36.54 -23.34 48.96
CA THR A 91 36.80 -24.76 48.67
C THR A 91 38.19 -24.97 48.08
N ILE A 92 38.67 -24.08 47.20
CA ILE A 92 40.06 -24.06 46.73
C ILE A 92 41.05 -23.86 47.89
N GLU A 93 40.76 -22.98 48.86
CA GLU A 93 41.60 -22.84 50.06
C GLU A 93 41.62 -24.11 50.92
N ALA A 94 40.49 -24.79 51.09
CA ALA A 94 40.41 -26.03 51.85
C ALA A 94 41.29 -27.12 51.20
N LEU A 95 41.16 -27.32 49.89
CA LEU A 95 41.96 -28.28 49.12
C LEU A 95 43.46 -27.94 49.12
N LYS A 96 43.83 -26.65 49.13
CA LYS A 96 45.22 -26.20 49.34
C LYS A 96 45.74 -26.58 50.73
N LYS A 97 44.95 -26.37 51.78
CA LYS A 97 45.30 -26.74 53.16
C LYS A 97 45.40 -28.26 53.35
N GLU A 98 44.65 -29.06 52.58
CA GLU A 98 44.77 -30.52 52.58
C GLU A 98 45.98 -31.02 51.78
N THR A 99 46.27 -30.44 50.62
CA THR A 99 47.49 -30.77 49.87
C THR A 99 48.76 -30.35 50.62
N GLU A 100 48.79 -29.20 51.31
CA GLU A 100 49.88 -28.86 52.23
C GLU A 100 50.08 -29.88 53.35
N LYS A 101 48.99 -30.42 53.93
CA LYS A 101 49.09 -31.50 54.93
C LYS A 101 49.67 -32.78 54.31
N ALA A 102 49.25 -33.14 53.11
CA ALA A 102 49.78 -34.31 52.40
C ALA A 102 51.29 -34.18 52.12
N TRP A 103 51.74 -33.02 51.64
CA TRP A 103 53.18 -32.75 51.46
C TRP A 103 53.96 -32.85 52.77
N ARG A 104 53.51 -32.21 53.85
CA ARG A 104 54.18 -32.32 55.17
C ARG A 104 54.25 -33.75 55.71
N MET A 105 53.26 -34.60 55.40
CA MET A 105 53.32 -36.03 55.76
C MET A 105 54.36 -36.80 54.94
N VAL A 106 54.56 -36.45 53.67
CA VAL A 106 55.64 -37.00 52.82
C VAL A 106 57.01 -36.53 53.31
N ASP A 107 57.18 -35.25 53.65
CA ASP A 107 58.44 -34.72 54.18
C ASP A 107 58.83 -35.41 55.50
N VAL A 108 57.88 -35.60 56.41
CA VAL A 108 58.08 -36.33 57.68
C VAL A 108 58.36 -37.83 57.46
N ALA A 109 57.91 -38.43 56.36
CA ALA A 109 58.29 -39.79 55.99
C ALA A 109 59.73 -39.85 55.45
N ASN A 110 60.09 -38.92 54.56
CA ASN A 110 61.43 -38.80 53.98
C ASN A 110 62.51 -38.53 55.05
N GLU A 111 62.22 -37.68 56.04
CA GLU A 111 63.12 -37.48 57.18
C GLU A 111 63.37 -38.76 58.00
N LYS A 112 62.36 -39.62 58.16
CA LYS A 112 62.51 -40.88 58.90
C LYS A 112 63.35 -41.89 58.12
N ASP A 113 63.12 -41.99 56.81
CA ASP A 113 63.92 -42.81 55.90
C ASP A 113 65.40 -42.35 55.85
N ALA A 114 65.65 -41.04 55.77
CA ALA A 114 67.00 -40.49 55.82
C ALA A 114 67.74 -40.86 57.13
N ARG A 115 67.07 -40.71 58.29
CA ARG A 115 67.63 -41.11 59.60
C ARG A 115 67.90 -42.62 59.67
N ALA A 116 67.01 -43.46 59.15
CA ALA A 116 67.19 -44.90 59.10
C ALA A 116 68.43 -45.30 58.26
N LYS A 117 68.61 -44.67 57.10
CA LYS A 117 69.78 -44.86 56.23
C LYS A 117 71.08 -44.41 56.89
N GLU A 118 71.06 -43.34 57.69
CA GLU A 118 72.23 -42.91 58.46
C GLU A 118 72.62 -43.92 59.56
N THR A 119 71.65 -44.52 60.26
CA THR A 119 71.93 -45.61 61.22
C THR A 119 72.49 -46.87 60.55
N ILE A 120 71.98 -47.24 59.36
CA ILE A 120 72.50 -48.39 58.59
C ILE A 120 73.96 -48.16 58.17
N LYS A 121 74.36 -46.91 57.86
CA LYS A 121 75.75 -46.58 57.50
C LYS A 121 76.72 -46.81 58.66
N LYS A 122 76.37 -46.34 59.87
CA LYS A 122 77.21 -46.47 61.08
C LYS A 122 77.46 -47.93 61.45
N LEU A 123 76.41 -48.76 61.43
CA LEU A 123 76.51 -50.20 61.69
C LEU A 123 77.40 -50.95 60.67
N ARG A 124 77.52 -50.46 59.42
CA ARG A 124 78.44 -51.04 58.42
C ARG A 124 79.90 -50.65 58.65
N GLU A 125 80.14 -49.46 59.22
CA GLU A 125 81.49 -48.97 59.56
C GLU A 125 82.05 -49.72 60.77
N GLU A 126 81.20 -50.02 61.76
CA GLU A 126 81.56 -50.88 62.92
C GLU A 126 81.92 -52.31 62.48
N VAL A 127 81.13 -52.94 61.61
CA VAL A 127 81.41 -54.29 61.08
C VAL A 127 82.76 -54.36 60.36
N PHE A 128 83.11 -53.35 59.56
CA PHE A 128 84.39 -53.31 58.86
C PHE A 128 85.59 -53.28 59.83
N SER A 129 85.51 -52.48 60.89
CA SER A 129 86.58 -52.38 61.91
C SER A 129 86.84 -53.68 62.71
N LEU A 130 85.86 -54.59 62.76
CA LEU A 130 86.00 -55.87 63.46
C LEU A 130 86.62 -56.97 62.58
N GLN A 131 86.53 -56.84 61.25
CA GLN A 131 87.10 -57.82 60.32
C GLN A 131 88.63 -57.68 60.18
N GLU A 132 89.17 -56.46 60.23
CA GLU A 132 90.61 -56.17 60.09
C GLU A 132 91.48 -56.78 61.20
N ILE A 133 90.89 -57.08 62.36
CA ILE A 133 91.60 -57.64 63.53
C ILE A 133 91.84 -59.16 63.41
N VAL A 134 91.10 -59.86 62.54
CA VAL A 134 91.06 -61.34 62.50
C VAL A 134 92.10 -61.96 61.53
N GLU A 135 92.64 -61.20 60.57
CA GLU A 135 93.40 -61.77 59.44
C GLU A 135 94.91 -62.00 59.68
N ASN A 136 95.46 -61.83 60.89
CA ASN A 136 96.92 -61.89 61.14
C ASN A 136 97.35 -62.77 62.34
N GLY A 137 98.02 -63.91 62.06
CA GLY A 137 98.87 -64.61 63.04
C GLY A 137 99.00 -66.13 62.83
N THR A 138 100.21 -66.63 62.57
CA THR A 138 100.51 -68.06 62.31
C THR A 138 101.72 -68.59 63.11
N GLU A 139 101.72 -69.92 63.32
CA GLU A 139 102.86 -70.84 63.48
C GLU A 139 103.99 -70.58 64.50
N LEU A 140 104.36 -71.64 65.26
CA LEU A 140 105.72 -72.19 65.18
C LEU A 140 105.84 -73.65 65.71
N THR A 141 106.98 -74.27 65.41
CA THR A 141 107.40 -75.66 65.74
C THR A 141 108.91 -75.64 66.11
N PRO A 142 109.66 -76.76 66.26
CA PRO A 142 109.47 -77.86 67.22
C PRO A 142 110.78 -78.29 67.98
N THR A 143 110.63 -79.22 68.94
CA THR A 143 111.69 -80.06 69.57
C THR A 143 112.67 -79.37 70.54
N GLN A 144 113.26 -80.01 71.58
CA GLN A 144 113.38 -81.46 71.88
C GLN A 144 113.04 -81.83 73.35
N THR A 145 112.21 -82.87 73.50
CA THR A 145 112.26 -83.88 74.59
C THR A 145 112.00 -83.47 76.05
N ALA A 146 110.89 -82.77 76.32
CA ALA A 146 110.03 -83.12 77.47
C ALA A 146 108.73 -83.83 76.97
N THR A 147 108.89 -84.59 75.88
CA THR A 147 107.90 -85.04 74.88
C THR A 147 106.92 -86.11 75.35
N LEU A 148 106.37 -85.98 76.55
CA LEU A 148 105.29 -86.82 77.07
C LEU A 148 104.39 -86.08 78.07
N GLU A 149 104.93 -85.10 78.80
CA GLU A 149 104.12 -84.07 79.44
C GLU A 149 103.78 -82.96 78.44
N GLU A 150 104.73 -82.56 77.59
CA GLU A 150 104.48 -81.72 76.41
C GLU A 150 103.35 -82.33 75.57
N LEU A 151 103.44 -83.58 75.11
CA LEU A 151 102.36 -84.22 74.32
C LEU A 151 101.00 -84.33 75.04
N LYS A 152 100.92 -84.19 76.37
CA LYS A 152 99.64 -84.14 77.11
C LYS A 152 99.11 -82.71 77.22
N LEU A 153 99.98 -81.75 77.49
CA LEU A 153 99.64 -80.33 77.51
C LEU A 153 99.28 -79.85 76.10
N GLU A 154 100.03 -80.30 75.11
CA GLU A 154 99.88 -80.08 73.68
C GLU A 154 98.71 -80.87 73.10
N LYS A 155 98.39 -82.10 73.58
CA LYS A 155 97.09 -82.70 73.24
C LYS A 155 95.92 -81.88 73.81
N LYS A 156 96.01 -81.38 75.05
CA LYS A 156 94.96 -80.50 75.61
C LYS A 156 94.88 -79.17 74.88
N ARG A 157 96.01 -78.58 74.49
CA ARG A 157 96.13 -77.32 73.78
C ARG A 157 95.65 -77.46 72.33
N MET A 158 96.08 -78.49 71.59
CA MET A 158 95.54 -78.84 70.28
C MET A 158 94.05 -79.20 70.35
N GLN A 159 93.54 -79.71 71.49
CA GLN A 159 92.09 -79.86 71.69
C GLN A 159 91.39 -78.53 72.01
N SER A 160 91.97 -77.59 72.76
CA SER A 160 91.36 -76.27 72.94
C SER A 160 91.45 -75.43 71.66
N GLU A 161 92.58 -75.46 70.95
CA GLU A 161 92.79 -74.85 69.64
C GLU A 161 91.88 -75.51 68.58
N TYR A 162 91.63 -76.83 68.64
CA TYR A 162 90.61 -77.47 67.80
C TYR A 162 89.19 -77.06 68.19
N ASP A 163 88.84 -77.04 69.47
CA ASP A 163 87.53 -76.59 69.94
C ASP A 163 87.31 -75.08 69.69
N GLU A 164 88.38 -74.28 69.61
CA GLU A 164 88.38 -72.87 69.24
C GLU A 164 88.29 -72.68 67.73
N LEU A 165 89.04 -73.45 66.92
CA LEU A 165 88.91 -73.50 65.47
C LEU A 165 87.53 -74.02 65.03
N VAL A 166 86.94 -74.98 65.75
CA VAL A 166 85.56 -75.45 65.54
C VAL A 166 84.57 -74.35 65.91
N LYS A 167 84.75 -73.64 67.02
CA LYS A 167 83.90 -72.46 67.34
C LYS A 167 84.05 -71.35 66.32
N GLN A 168 85.25 -71.07 65.83
CA GLN A 168 85.51 -70.12 64.75
C GLN A 168 84.90 -70.58 63.43
N MET A 169 84.93 -71.87 63.11
CA MET A 169 84.18 -72.43 61.98
C MET A 169 82.66 -72.31 62.21
N GLU A 170 82.14 -72.48 63.42
CA GLU A 170 80.72 -72.29 63.75
C GLU A 170 80.28 -70.82 63.76
N THR A 171 81.14 -69.86 64.11
CA THR A 171 80.85 -68.43 63.93
C THR A 171 80.95 -68.05 62.46
N LEU A 172 82.03 -68.40 61.75
CA LEU A 172 82.20 -68.11 60.32
C LEU A 172 81.13 -68.78 59.44
N THR A 173 80.67 -69.99 59.75
CA THR A 173 79.54 -70.62 59.02
C THR A 173 78.20 -69.97 59.35
N ARG A 174 77.99 -69.49 60.58
CA ARG A 174 76.80 -68.70 60.95
C ARG A 174 76.82 -67.32 60.30
N GLU A 175 77.97 -66.64 60.30
CA GLU A 175 78.20 -65.34 59.67
C GLU A 175 78.07 -65.42 58.15
N THR A 176 78.65 -66.42 57.49
CA THR A 176 78.46 -66.62 56.04
C THR A 176 77.03 -67.03 55.68
N PHE A 177 76.31 -67.75 56.55
CA PHE A 177 74.88 -67.99 56.38
C PHE A 177 74.05 -66.71 56.54
N GLU A 178 74.33 -65.90 57.55
CA GLU A 178 73.68 -64.60 57.78
C GLU A 178 73.98 -63.58 56.68
N LEU A 179 75.22 -63.50 56.20
CA LEU A 179 75.62 -62.67 55.06
C LEU A 179 74.95 -63.17 53.78
N GLY A 180 74.86 -64.49 53.59
CA GLY A 180 74.11 -65.11 52.48
C GLY A 180 72.60 -64.83 52.54
N HIS A 181 72.03 -64.69 53.74
CA HIS A 181 70.64 -64.26 53.94
C HIS A 181 70.48 -62.78 53.59
N LYS A 182 71.30 -61.91 54.19
CA LYS A 182 71.32 -60.45 53.96
C LYS A 182 71.59 -60.10 52.49
N MET A 183 72.39 -60.90 51.79
CA MET A 183 72.63 -60.77 50.35
C MET A 183 71.38 -61.10 49.53
N LYS A 184 70.67 -62.19 49.83
CA LYS A 184 69.40 -62.54 49.17
C LYS A 184 68.31 -61.50 49.43
N GLU A 185 68.21 -60.99 50.66
CA GLU A 185 67.30 -59.90 51.00
C GLU A 185 67.59 -58.65 50.16
N ALA A 186 68.87 -58.27 50.04
CA ALA A 186 69.29 -57.14 49.20
C ALA A 186 69.10 -57.39 47.68
N GLU A 187 69.28 -58.63 47.19
CA GLU A 187 68.97 -59.01 45.82
C GLU A 187 67.46 -58.91 45.54
N GLU A 188 66.62 -59.37 46.46
CA GLU A 188 65.18 -59.21 46.36
C GLU A 188 64.73 -57.74 46.41
N GLU A 189 65.29 -56.92 47.31
CA GLU A 189 65.02 -55.48 47.37
C GLU A 189 65.47 -54.76 46.09
N MET A 190 66.64 -55.10 45.56
CA MET A 190 67.09 -54.58 44.26
C MET A 190 66.12 -54.96 43.15
N MET A 191 65.63 -56.21 43.11
CA MET A 191 64.65 -56.63 42.10
C MET A 191 63.31 -55.91 42.25
N LYS A 192 62.82 -55.74 43.49
CA LYS A 192 61.60 -54.95 43.80
C LYS A 192 61.75 -53.50 43.29
N HIS A 193 62.87 -52.84 43.59
CA HIS A 193 63.15 -51.48 43.11
C HIS A 193 63.37 -51.38 41.59
N GLN A 194 63.94 -52.40 40.94
CA GLN A 194 64.03 -52.45 39.47
C GLN A 194 62.63 -52.57 38.82
N GLU A 195 61.72 -53.35 39.42
CA GLU A 195 60.31 -53.38 38.97
C GLU A 195 59.60 -52.04 39.20
N GLU A 196 59.78 -51.41 40.37
CA GLU A 196 59.22 -50.09 40.66
C GLU A 196 59.71 -49.03 39.68
N LEU A 197 61.01 -49.01 39.39
CA LEU A 197 61.60 -48.08 38.41
C LEU A 197 61.02 -48.30 37.00
N ARG A 198 60.81 -49.55 36.58
CA ARG A 198 60.11 -49.86 35.31
C ARG A 198 58.67 -49.35 35.34
N ARG A 199 57.90 -49.65 36.40
CA ARG A 199 56.51 -49.20 36.59
C ARG A 199 56.40 -47.66 36.58
N VAL A 200 57.35 -46.94 37.18
CA VAL A 200 57.41 -45.47 37.14
C VAL A 200 57.76 -44.96 35.74
N THR A 201 58.76 -45.55 35.08
CA THR A 201 59.19 -45.18 33.73
C THR A 201 58.06 -45.37 32.70
N ASP A 202 57.27 -46.43 32.82
CA ASP A 202 56.15 -46.68 31.92
C ASP A 202 54.93 -45.77 32.21
N ARG A 203 54.67 -45.44 33.50
CA ARG A 203 53.72 -44.37 33.87
C ARG A 203 54.13 -43.00 33.32
N GLU A 204 55.43 -42.69 33.31
CA GLU A 204 55.91 -41.44 32.73
C GLU A 204 55.63 -41.39 31.22
N LYS A 205 55.85 -42.50 30.50
CA LYS A 205 55.53 -42.61 29.06
C LYS A 205 54.03 -42.41 28.80
N THR A 206 53.13 -43.00 29.60
CA THR A 206 51.68 -42.81 29.40
C THR A 206 51.28 -41.36 29.67
N VAL A 207 51.75 -40.75 30.76
CA VAL A 207 51.45 -39.34 31.09
C VAL A 207 52.00 -38.39 30.03
N ARG A 208 53.20 -38.61 29.48
CA ARG A 208 53.73 -37.83 28.34
C ARG A 208 52.85 -37.96 27.09
N GLN A 209 52.39 -39.17 26.76
CA GLN A 209 51.48 -39.40 25.63
C GLN A 209 50.09 -38.77 25.84
N GLU A 210 49.58 -38.75 27.07
CA GLU A 210 48.32 -38.09 27.43
C GLU A 210 48.45 -36.57 27.33
N TYR A 211 49.54 -36.00 27.85
CA TYR A 211 49.87 -34.59 27.71
C TYR A 211 49.97 -34.16 26.23
N GLU A 212 50.62 -34.95 25.37
CA GLU A 212 50.65 -34.68 23.92
C GLU A 212 49.28 -34.77 23.25
N LYS A 213 48.42 -35.72 23.66
CA LYS A 213 47.04 -35.84 23.14
C LYS A 213 46.21 -34.61 23.53
N GLU A 214 46.32 -34.17 24.79
CA GLU A 214 45.65 -32.96 25.29
C GLU A 214 46.16 -31.69 24.60
N LEU A 215 47.46 -31.54 24.40
CA LEU A 215 48.02 -30.37 23.71
C LEU A 215 47.49 -30.29 22.26
N ARG A 216 47.45 -31.43 21.55
CA ARG A 216 46.83 -31.54 20.22
C ARG A 216 45.30 -31.39 20.24
N ALA A 217 44.61 -31.69 21.34
CA ALA A 217 43.17 -31.43 21.49
C ALA A 217 42.90 -29.94 21.70
N ARG A 218 43.66 -29.30 22.58
CA ARG A 218 43.65 -27.86 22.86
C ARG A 218 43.93 -27.03 21.61
N ASP A 219 44.90 -27.43 20.78
CA ASP A 219 45.21 -26.70 19.54
C ASP A 219 44.11 -26.82 18.49
N ARG A 220 43.45 -27.99 18.38
CA ARG A 220 42.25 -28.14 17.53
C ARG A 220 41.09 -27.28 18.04
N SER A 221 40.89 -27.21 19.36
CA SER A 221 39.89 -26.33 19.99
C SER A 221 40.21 -24.84 19.77
N ASN A 222 41.48 -24.44 19.90
CA ASN A 222 41.95 -23.08 19.59
C ASN A 222 41.71 -22.68 18.13
N LEU A 223 41.92 -23.61 17.17
CA LEU A 223 41.62 -23.40 15.76
C LEU A 223 40.12 -23.20 15.53
N GLN A 224 39.29 -24.11 16.05
CA GLN A 224 37.83 -24.00 15.97
C GLN A 224 37.32 -22.69 16.60
N LEU A 225 37.87 -22.28 17.75
CA LEU A 225 37.49 -21.02 18.40
C LEU A 225 37.84 -19.80 17.54
N ARG A 226 38.97 -19.81 16.83
CA ARG A 226 39.35 -18.75 15.88
C ARG A 226 38.44 -18.73 14.65
N GLU A 227 38.07 -19.88 14.11
CA GLU A 227 37.10 -20.00 13.01
C GLU A 227 35.72 -19.46 13.41
N GLN A 228 35.24 -19.82 14.60
CA GLN A 228 33.97 -19.31 15.14
C GLN A 228 34.02 -17.80 15.42
N LEU A 229 35.14 -17.27 15.94
CA LEU A 229 35.34 -15.82 16.10
C LEU A 229 35.30 -15.07 14.76
N LEU A 230 35.93 -15.60 13.71
CA LEU A 230 35.87 -15.04 12.36
C LEU A 230 34.45 -15.10 11.79
N LEU A 231 33.72 -16.20 12.00
CA LEU A 231 32.33 -16.34 11.59
C LEU A 231 31.42 -15.35 12.31
N VAL A 232 31.58 -15.16 13.63
CA VAL A 232 30.84 -14.14 14.40
C VAL A 232 31.14 -12.73 13.89
N GLN A 233 32.40 -12.40 13.59
CA GLN A 233 32.76 -11.11 13.00
C GLN A 233 32.19 -10.89 11.58
N GLN A 234 31.99 -11.96 10.81
CA GLN A 234 31.27 -11.88 9.52
C GLN A 234 29.77 -11.65 9.76
N ARG A 235 29.14 -12.41 10.66
CA ARG A 235 27.72 -12.23 11.00
C ARG A 235 27.41 -10.87 11.61
N GLU A 236 28.32 -10.27 12.39
CA GLU A 236 28.18 -8.88 12.85
C GLU A 236 28.16 -7.87 11.70
N LYS A 237 29.00 -8.05 10.67
CA LYS A 237 29.04 -7.15 9.50
C LYS A 237 27.77 -7.28 8.67
N GLU A 238 27.29 -8.51 8.47
CA GLU A 238 25.99 -8.78 7.86
C GLU A 238 24.84 -8.14 8.66
N LEU A 239 24.79 -8.36 9.98
CA LEU A 239 23.78 -7.76 10.86
C LEU A 239 23.75 -6.22 10.73
N LYS A 240 24.91 -5.57 10.84
CA LYS A 240 25.05 -4.11 10.70
C LYS A 240 24.60 -3.61 9.32
N SER A 241 24.80 -4.40 8.25
CA SER A 241 24.28 -4.09 6.92
C SER A 241 22.76 -4.28 6.81
N HIS A 242 22.20 -5.29 7.48
CA HIS A 242 20.77 -5.54 7.55
C HIS A 242 20.05 -4.47 8.40
N GLU A 243 20.66 -3.99 9.48
CA GLU A 243 20.16 -2.85 10.28
C GLU A 243 20.11 -1.55 9.46
N GLN A 244 21.16 -1.28 8.68
CA GLN A 244 21.18 -0.15 7.74
C GLN A 244 20.16 -0.29 6.60
N LEU A 245 19.87 -1.51 6.14
CA LEU A 245 18.81 -1.76 5.17
C LEU A 245 17.41 -1.63 5.80
N HIS A 246 17.22 -2.14 7.02
CA HIS A 246 15.95 -2.10 7.73
C HIS A 246 15.55 -0.68 8.12
N SER A 247 16.49 0.15 8.57
CA SER A 247 16.27 1.58 8.84
C SER A 247 15.87 2.36 7.57
N LYS A 248 16.52 2.11 6.43
CA LYS A 248 16.13 2.67 5.12
C LYS A 248 14.75 2.21 4.67
N LEU A 249 14.43 0.92 4.82
CA LEU A 249 13.11 0.39 4.49
C LEU A 249 12.02 0.95 5.42
N SER A 250 12.31 1.12 6.71
CA SER A 250 11.39 1.71 7.69
C SER A 250 11.10 3.18 7.37
N SER A 251 12.10 3.98 6.99
CA SER A 251 11.87 5.37 6.57
C SER A 251 11.03 5.45 5.28
N ALA A 252 11.28 4.57 4.30
CA ALA A 252 10.46 4.47 3.09
C ALA A 252 9.01 4.04 3.37
N VAL A 253 8.79 3.07 4.27
CA VAL A 253 7.45 2.65 4.71
C VAL A 253 6.71 3.78 5.42
N ASN A 254 7.39 4.57 6.25
CA ASN A 254 6.77 5.72 6.92
C ASN A 254 6.43 6.85 5.93
N LEU A 255 7.25 7.10 4.92
CA LEU A 255 6.93 8.04 3.83
C LEU A 255 5.72 7.56 3.01
N LEU A 256 5.65 6.27 2.66
CA LEU A 256 4.51 5.68 1.96
C LEU A 256 3.22 5.70 2.79
N ARG A 257 3.32 5.58 4.13
CA ARG A 257 2.18 5.74 5.05
C ARG A 257 1.64 7.17 5.06
N LEU A 258 2.54 8.17 5.10
CA LEU A 258 2.16 9.59 5.00
C LEU A 258 1.47 9.88 3.66
N GLN A 259 2.03 9.41 2.54
CA GLN A 259 1.42 9.56 1.21
C GLN A 259 0.05 8.87 1.12
N LEU A 260 -0.09 7.66 1.68
CA LEU A 260 -1.38 6.96 1.73
C LEU A 260 -2.42 7.72 2.57
N GLN A 261 -2.01 8.35 3.67
CA GLN A 261 -2.89 9.17 4.52
C GLN A 261 -3.31 10.47 3.81
N GLU A 262 -2.39 11.15 3.12
CA GLU A 262 -2.75 12.28 2.24
C GLU A 262 -3.75 11.88 1.16
N ASP A 263 -3.54 10.75 0.48
CA ASP A 263 -4.44 10.26 -0.56
C ASP A 263 -5.79 9.78 -0.01
N GLN A 264 -5.85 9.25 1.21
CA GLN A 264 -7.10 8.98 1.90
C GLN A 264 -7.87 10.29 2.19
N ASN A 265 -7.19 11.32 2.70
CA ASN A 265 -7.81 12.63 2.94
C ASN A 265 -8.29 13.28 1.62
N ARG A 266 -7.49 13.19 0.54
CA ARG A 266 -7.89 13.64 -0.81
C ARG A 266 -9.13 12.90 -1.31
N ARG A 267 -9.20 11.57 -1.14
CA ARG A 267 -10.38 10.77 -1.52
C ARG A 267 -11.62 11.15 -0.71
N GLN A 268 -11.50 11.38 0.59
CA GLN A 268 -12.63 11.84 1.42
C GLN A 268 -13.15 13.21 0.96
N ALA A 269 -12.26 14.17 0.71
CA ALA A 269 -12.63 15.49 0.20
C ALA A 269 -13.24 15.44 -1.22
N LEU A 270 -12.83 14.49 -2.06
CA LEU A 270 -13.47 14.24 -3.37
C LEU A 270 -14.83 13.56 -3.23
N ALA A 271 -14.99 12.60 -2.32
CA ALA A 271 -16.27 11.93 -2.05
C ALA A 271 -17.32 12.93 -1.54
N GLN A 272 -16.95 13.82 -0.61
CA GLN A 272 -17.83 14.90 -0.14
C GLN A 272 -18.24 15.86 -1.28
N LYS A 273 -17.34 16.14 -2.23
CA LYS A 273 -17.66 16.95 -3.42
C LYS A 273 -18.63 16.23 -4.36
N ILE A 274 -18.40 14.93 -4.61
CA ILE A 274 -19.31 14.09 -5.40
C ILE A 274 -20.70 14.08 -4.76
N GLU A 275 -20.80 13.78 -3.46
CA GLU A 275 -22.07 13.77 -2.74
C GLU A 275 -22.78 15.15 -2.79
N SER A 276 -22.04 16.25 -2.69
CA SER A 276 -22.61 17.60 -2.83
C SER A 276 -23.13 17.87 -4.25
N ALA A 277 -22.46 17.35 -5.28
CA ALA A 277 -22.87 17.47 -6.67
C ALA A 277 -24.06 16.55 -7.01
N GLU A 278 -24.12 15.35 -6.42
CA GLU A 278 -25.23 14.41 -6.54
C GLU A 278 -26.51 15.00 -5.92
N ARG A 279 -26.41 15.63 -4.74
CA ARG A 279 -27.55 16.36 -4.13
C ARG A 279 -28.00 17.54 -4.98
N GLN A 280 -27.06 18.32 -5.56
CA GLN A 280 -27.40 19.40 -6.49
C GLN A 280 -28.09 18.87 -7.75
N LEU A 281 -27.55 17.79 -8.34
CA LEU A 281 -28.10 17.16 -9.53
C LEU A 281 -29.51 16.62 -9.26
N TYR A 282 -29.73 15.95 -8.13
CA TYR A 282 -31.04 15.49 -7.68
C TYR A 282 -32.05 16.65 -7.56
N HIS A 283 -31.68 17.77 -6.93
CA HIS A 283 -32.56 18.94 -6.87
C HIS A 283 -32.83 19.56 -8.24
N THR A 284 -31.87 19.55 -9.17
CA THR A 284 -32.12 20.02 -10.55
C THR A 284 -32.98 19.05 -11.37
N GLN A 285 -32.91 17.74 -11.11
CA GLN A 285 -33.81 16.75 -11.69
C GLN A 285 -35.23 16.94 -11.16
N GLN A 286 -35.41 17.01 -9.84
CA GLN A 286 -36.70 17.27 -9.22
C GLN A 286 -37.35 18.56 -9.77
N SER A 287 -36.60 19.67 -9.83
CA SER A 287 -37.09 20.93 -10.40
C SER A 287 -37.34 20.87 -11.92
N TYR A 288 -36.75 19.92 -12.64
CA TYR A 288 -37.05 19.68 -14.05
C TYR A 288 -38.32 18.82 -14.21
N ASP A 289 -38.49 17.81 -13.37
CA ASP A 289 -39.68 16.94 -13.36
C ASP A 289 -40.93 17.76 -12.95
N ASP A 290 -40.83 18.61 -11.91
CA ASP A 290 -41.86 19.60 -11.56
C ASP A 290 -42.23 20.52 -12.76
N ALA A 291 -41.24 20.89 -13.58
CA ALA A 291 -41.43 21.70 -14.78
C ALA A 291 -41.99 20.91 -15.97
N VAL A 292 -41.82 19.59 -16.00
CA VAL A 292 -42.48 18.69 -16.95
C VAL A 292 -43.95 18.50 -16.56
N ASP A 293 -44.23 18.16 -15.30
CA ASP A 293 -45.60 17.94 -14.80
C ASP A 293 -46.48 19.19 -14.95
N THR A 294 -45.97 20.37 -14.59
CA THR A 294 -46.70 21.63 -14.79
C THR A 294 -46.94 21.94 -16.28
N ARG A 295 -45.99 21.60 -17.16
CA ARG A 295 -46.16 21.71 -18.61
C ARG A 295 -47.18 20.71 -19.16
N GLU A 296 -47.26 19.50 -18.61
CA GLU A 296 -48.25 18.49 -19.02
C GLU A 296 -49.67 18.85 -18.55
N ALA A 297 -49.81 19.35 -17.32
CA ALA A 297 -51.07 19.90 -16.83
C ALA A 297 -51.57 21.08 -17.69
N LEU A 298 -50.68 22.00 -18.09
CA LEU A 298 -51.01 23.07 -19.03
C LEU A 298 -51.39 22.54 -20.42
N ASN A 299 -50.72 21.49 -20.91
CA ASN A 299 -51.05 20.86 -22.19
C ASN A 299 -52.41 20.16 -22.18
N GLU A 300 -52.80 19.45 -21.12
CA GLU A 300 -54.15 18.87 -21.06
C GLU A 300 -55.23 19.96 -20.94
N ARG A 301 -54.99 21.01 -20.13
CA ARG A 301 -55.89 22.17 -20.10
C ARG A 301 -56.03 22.86 -21.47
N HIS A 302 -54.97 22.90 -22.27
CA HIS A 302 -55.05 23.36 -23.67
C HIS A 302 -55.80 22.37 -24.59
N ARG A 303 -55.80 21.06 -24.32
CA ARG A 303 -56.64 20.08 -25.04
C ARG A 303 -58.10 20.20 -24.64
N GLU A 304 -58.40 20.43 -23.36
CA GLU A 304 -59.75 20.70 -22.84
C GLU A 304 -60.38 21.92 -23.50
N VAL A 305 -59.72 23.09 -23.43
CA VAL A 305 -60.20 24.32 -24.08
C VAL A 305 -60.35 24.14 -25.60
N ARG A 306 -59.50 23.34 -26.25
CA ARG A 306 -59.69 22.99 -27.68
C ARG A 306 -60.92 22.10 -27.91
N LYS A 307 -61.21 21.12 -27.06
CA LYS A 307 -62.45 20.32 -27.13
C LYS A 307 -63.66 21.24 -26.99
N GLU A 308 -63.68 22.11 -25.98
CA GLU A 308 -64.73 23.11 -25.75
C GLU A 308 -64.97 24.03 -26.96
N ILE A 309 -63.90 24.55 -27.58
CA ILE A 309 -63.98 25.35 -28.81
C ILE A 309 -64.61 24.52 -29.95
N THR A 310 -64.12 23.31 -30.22
CA THR A 310 -64.70 22.49 -31.31
C THR A 310 -66.14 22.06 -31.05
N GLU A 311 -66.56 21.97 -29.79
CA GLU A 311 -67.97 21.77 -29.43
C GLU A 311 -68.80 23.03 -29.63
N ALA A 312 -68.29 24.21 -29.28
CA ALA A 312 -68.95 25.48 -29.55
C ALA A 312 -69.08 25.75 -31.06
N GLU A 313 -68.06 25.42 -31.84
CA GLU A 313 -68.09 25.46 -33.31
C GLU A 313 -69.15 24.52 -33.89
N LYS A 314 -69.22 23.26 -33.42
CA LYS A 314 -70.30 22.33 -33.80
C LYS A 314 -71.67 22.87 -33.45
N LYS A 315 -71.87 23.30 -32.20
CA LYS A 315 -73.14 23.91 -31.73
C LYS A 315 -73.52 25.14 -32.57
N ALA A 316 -72.56 25.96 -32.99
CA ALA A 316 -72.81 27.07 -33.91
C ALA A 316 -73.20 26.61 -35.33
N VAL A 317 -72.52 25.60 -35.89
CA VAL A 317 -72.91 24.98 -37.18
C VAL A 317 -74.31 24.39 -37.09
N ASP A 318 -74.61 23.62 -36.06
CA ASP A 318 -75.92 23.01 -35.81
C ASP A 318 -77.02 24.09 -35.69
N ILE A 319 -76.78 25.17 -34.94
CA ILE A 319 -77.69 26.32 -34.86
C ILE A 319 -77.88 27.00 -36.23
N THR A 320 -76.85 27.10 -37.08
CA THR A 320 -77.04 27.64 -38.44
C THR A 320 -77.79 26.68 -39.37
N ALA A 321 -77.57 25.38 -39.24
CA ALA A 321 -78.31 24.35 -40.00
C ALA A 321 -79.78 24.29 -39.54
N GLU A 322 -80.04 24.42 -38.25
CA GLU A 322 -81.38 24.51 -37.67
C GLU A 322 -82.06 25.83 -38.01
N LYS A 323 -81.33 26.95 -38.08
CA LYS A 323 -81.84 28.22 -38.63
C LYS A 323 -82.24 28.08 -40.10
N GLN A 324 -81.48 27.34 -40.92
CA GLN A 324 -81.87 27.05 -42.30
C GLN A 324 -83.06 26.08 -42.38
N ARG A 325 -83.09 25.05 -41.51
CA ARG A 325 -84.20 24.08 -41.43
C ARG A 325 -85.50 24.77 -41.01
N THR A 326 -85.47 25.58 -39.95
CA THR A 326 -86.63 26.36 -39.48
C THR A 326 -87.08 27.38 -40.52
N HIS A 327 -86.18 27.98 -41.31
CA HIS A 327 -86.59 28.79 -42.46
C HIS A 327 -87.34 27.95 -43.51
N ARG A 328 -86.77 26.81 -43.95
CA ARG A 328 -87.44 25.89 -44.91
C ARG A 328 -88.76 25.33 -44.39
N VAL A 329 -88.83 25.02 -43.09
CA VAL A 329 -90.06 24.60 -42.41
C VAL A 329 -91.06 25.74 -42.43
N ARG A 330 -90.72 26.94 -41.96
CA ARG A 330 -91.63 28.10 -41.98
C ARG A 330 -92.08 28.49 -43.41
N ASP A 331 -91.23 28.33 -44.41
CA ASP A 331 -91.54 28.58 -45.82
C ASP A 331 -92.37 27.44 -46.46
N ASN A 332 -92.40 26.25 -45.85
CA ASN A 332 -93.32 25.16 -46.18
C ASN A 332 -94.63 25.30 -45.39
N ASP A 333 -94.57 25.53 -44.08
CA ASP A 333 -95.70 25.84 -43.20
C ASP A 333 -96.49 27.05 -43.73
N TYR A 334 -95.87 28.02 -44.40
CA TYR A 334 -96.60 29.10 -45.07
C TYR A 334 -97.48 28.57 -46.22
N LYS A 335 -96.98 27.62 -47.02
CA LYS A 335 -97.74 26.97 -48.10
C LYS A 335 -98.78 25.98 -47.54
N GLU A 336 -98.39 25.24 -46.52
CA GLU A 336 -99.25 24.30 -45.81
C GLU A 336 -100.36 25.06 -45.06
N LEU A 337 -100.09 26.26 -44.53
CA LEU A 337 -101.09 27.16 -43.95
C LEU A 337 -102.04 27.69 -45.02
N CYS A 338 -101.57 28.11 -46.21
CA CYS A 338 -102.46 28.43 -47.32
C CYS A 338 -103.37 27.24 -47.67
N ARG A 339 -102.83 26.01 -47.68
CA ARG A 339 -103.60 24.78 -47.92
C ARG A 339 -104.54 24.41 -46.77
N LEU A 340 -104.13 24.61 -45.53
CA LEU A 340 -104.88 24.27 -44.32
C LEU A 340 -105.92 25.33 -43.98
N VAL A 341 -105.78 26.57 -44.45
CA VAL A 341 -106.89 27.54 -44.50
C VAL A 341 -107.97 26.98 -45.43
N GLN A 342 -107.61 26.57 -46.66
CA GLN A 342 -108.52 25.91 -47.60
C GLN A 342 -109.19 24.67 -46.96
N GLN A 343 -108.41 23.79 -46.31
CA GLN A 343 -108.95 22.59 -45.67
C GLN A 343 -109.68 22.83 -44.33
N ASN A 344 -109.49 23.97 -43.65
CA ASN A 344 -110.31 24.32 -42.48
C ASN A 344 -111.69 24.86 -42.90
N GLU A 345 -111.79 25.47 -44.08
CA GLU A 345 -113.11 25.74 -44.70
C GLU A 345 -113.85 24.43 -45.00
N ASP A 346 -113.13 23.32 -45.24
CA ASP A 346 -113.68 21.97 -45.44
C ASP A 346 -113.98 21.24 -44.11
N ILE A 347 -113.00 21.02 -43.24
CA ILE A 347 -113.12 20.17 -42.02
C ILE A 347 -114.09 20.74 -40.98
N ARG A 348 -114.36 22.06 -41.00
CA ARG A 348 -115.46 22.66 -40.21
C ARG A 348 -116.85 22.11 -40.55
N ARG A 349 -116.98 21.37 -41.67
CA ARG A 349 -118.21 20.66 -42.08
C ARG A 349 -118.33 19.27 -41.44
N ASP A 350 -117.23 18.70 -40.91
CA ASP A 350 -117.14 17.29 -40.47
C ASP A 350 -117.08 17.06 -38.95
N GLN A 351 -116.46 17.97 -38.17
CA GLN A 351 -116.05 17.65 -36.80
C GLN A 351 -117.21 17.47 -35.79
N THR A 352 -118.43 17.85 -36.16
CA THR A 352 -119.67 17.82 -35.35
C THR A 352 -120.20 16.41 -34.99
N ASN A 353 -119.45 15.33 -35.31
CA ASN A 353 -120.01 13.98 -35.43
C ASN A 353 -119.60 12.93 -34.36
N LEU A 354 -118.50 13.08 -33.61
CA LEU A 354 -117.77 11.89 -33.06
C LEU A 354 -117.66 11.67 -31.53
N GLU A 355 -117.94 12.62 -30.64
CA GLU A 355 -117.45 12.60 -29.23
C GLU A 355 -118.02 11.56 -28.23
N ARG A 356 -118.59 10.43 -28.68
CA ARG A 356 -119.61 9.66 -27.91
C ARG A 356 -119.18 8.34 -27.22
N GLN A 357 -117.89 7.99 -27.07
CA GLN A 357 -117.49 6.55 -26.96
C GLN A 357 -116.54 6.01 -25.84
N ARG A 358 -115.86 6.78 -24.97
CA ARG A 358 -114.55 6.33 -24.37
C ARG A 358 -114.50 5.57 -23.01
N LEU A 359 -115.55 5.46 -22.20
CA LEU A 359 -115.45 5.48 -20.71
C LEU A 359 -114.94 4.24 -19.89
N ASN A 360 -114.55 3.08 -20.47
CA ASN A 360 -114.88 1.77 -19.84
C ASN A 360 -113.82 0.88 -19.08
N VAL A 361 -112.53 1.20 -18.89
CA VAL A 361 -111.48 0.13 -18.79
C VAL A 361 -110.83 -0.21 -17.42
N GLU A 362 -110.80 0.67 -16.41
CA GLU A 362 -109.63 0.79 -15.48
C GLU A 362 -109.45 -0.16 -14.26
N LYS A 363 -110.17 -1.29 -14.10
CA LYS A 363 -110.34 -1.96 -12.76
C LYS A 363 -109.72 -3.37 -12.55
N ARG A 364 -108.38 -3.59 -12.47
CA ARG A 364 -107.80 -4.99 -12.50
C ARG A 364 -106.56 -5.41 -11.64
N ILE A 365 -106.01 -4.68 -10.65
CA ILE A 365 -104.59 -4.89 -10.22
C ILE A 365 -104.29 -5.53 -8.81
N GLU A 366 -105.17 -5.48 -7.81
CA GLU A 366 -104.82 -5.54 -6.36
C GLU A 366 -104.05 -6.73 -5.69
N MET A 367 -103.90 -7.95 -6.24
CA MET A 367 -103.93 -9.17 -5.38
C MET A 367 -102.63 -9.74 -4.73
N ALA A 368 -101.40 -9.43 -5.16
CA ALA A 368 -100.28 -10.39 -5.03
C ALA A 368 -99.19 -10.12 -3.93
N ARG A 369 -99.47 -10.25 -2.61
CA ARG A 369 -98.56 -9.74 -1.55
C ARG A 369 -98.32 -10.53 -0.22
N ARG A 370 -98.53 -11.86 -0.10
CA ARG A 370 -98.68 -12.52 1.25
C ARG A 370 -97.70 -13.61 1.77
N GLU A 371 -96.64 -14.04 1.08
CA GLU A 371 -96.01 -15.37 1.36
C GLU A 371 -94.56 -15.38 1.94
N LYS A 372 -94.19 -14.59 2.97
CA LYS A 372 -92.74 -14.30 3.25
C LYS A 372 -92.11 -14.62 4.63
N GLU A 373 -92.80 -15.13 5.66
CA GLU A 373 -92.39 -14.81 7.05
C GLU A 373 -91.75 -15.91 7.96
N ASP A 374 -91.73 -17.20 7.61
CA ASP A 374 -91.61 -18.29 8.63
C ASP A 374 -90.23 -18.89 9.02
N LEU A 375 -89.09 -18.59 8.37
CA LEU A 375 -87.87 -19.45 8.44
C LEU A 375 -86.56 -18.82 8.98
N CYS A 376 -86.52 -18.30 10.23
CA CYS A 376 -85.30 -17.69 10.81
C CYS A 376 -85.13 -17.79 12.36
N ARG A 377 -85.17 -18.98 12.98
CA ARG A 377 -85.00 -19.12 14.47
C ARG A 377 -84.23 -20.36 14.99
N ALA A 378 -83.16 -20.81 14.34
CA ALA A 378 -82.34 -21.94 14.85
C ALA A 378 -80.86 -21.83 14.46
N PHE A 379 -80.03 -21.26 15.34
CA PHE A 379 -78.56 -21.21 15.16
C PHE A 379 -77.72 -21.29 16.45
N GLU A 380 -78.32 -21.12 17.64
CA GLU A 380 -77.55 -20.89 18.85
C GLU A 380 -77.15 -22.15 19.63
N MET A 381 -75.84 -22.22 19.90
CA MET A 381 -75.18 -22.88 21.02
C MET A 381 -75.22 -24.42 21.14
N MET A 382 -74.14 -24.99 20.59
CA MET A 382 -73.08 -25.65 21.39
C MET A 382 -73.28 -27.06 21.96
N GLN A 383 -72.19 -27.81 21.73
CA GLN A 383 -71.55 -28.78 22.62
C GLN A 383 -72.07 -30.23 22.68
N ARG A 384 -71.31 -31.04 21.92
CA ARG A 384 -70.72 -32.34 22.29
C ARG A 384 -71.69 -33.53 22.34
N GLU A 385 -71.34 -34.54 21.55
CA GLU A 385 -70.70 -35.72 22.16
C GLU A 385 -69.78 -36.43 21.14
N LYS A 386 -69.08 -37.48 21.61
CA LYS A 386 -68.73 -38.77 20.96
C LYS A 386 -68.73 -38.90 19.43
N ASP A 387 -67.89 -39.72 18.80
CA ASP A 387 -66.75 -40.55 19.23
C ASP A 387 -66.02 -41.08 17.98
N SER A 388 -64.74 -41.49 18.08
CA SER A 388 -64.25 -42.82 17.61
C SER A 388 -62.72 -42.98 17.60
N LEU A 389 -62.20 -43.45 18.73
CA LEU A 389 -61.22 -44.54 18.84
C LEU A 389 -60.16 -44.76 17.74
N LYS A 390 -58.88 -44.80 18.17
CA LYS A 390 -58.05 -46.01 17.95
C LYS A 390 -56.93 -46.23 18.99
N LYS A 391 -57.30 -47.03 20.00
CA LYS A 391 -56.49 -48.08 20.66
C LYS A 391 -55.18 -47.73 21.41
N VAL A 392 -55.37 -47.50 22.71
CA VAL A 392 -54.73 -48.26 23.83
C VAL A 392 -54.85 -49.78 23.52
N SER A 393 -53.97 -50.73 23.88
CA SER A 393 -53.32 -51.07 25.18
C SER A 393 -52.09 -52.01 24.91
N GLU A 394 -51.32 -52.61 25.83
CA GLU A 394 -50.83 -52.50 27.24
C GLU A 394 -50.02 -53.82 27.53
N LYS A 395 -49.32 -54.12 28.66
CA LYS A 395 -49.02 -53.47 29.95
C LYS A 395 -47.67 -53.97 30.52
N GLU A 396 -47.35 -53.52 31.73
CA GLU A 396 -46.18 -53.84 32.56
C GLU A 396 -45.87 -55.34 32.75
N ARG A 397 -44.60 -55.63 33.05
CA ARG A 397 -44.17 -56.89 33.68
C ARG A 397 -44.22 -56.78 35.22
N GLU A 398 -44.20 -57.94 35.86
CA GLU A 398 -43.86 -58.16 37.28
C GLU A 398 -44.82 -57.66 38.36
N LYS A 399 -45.56 -58.61 38.95
CA LYS A 399 -45.40 -58.92 40.38
C LYS A 399 -45.81 -60.36 40.75
N MET A 400 -44.87 -61.03 41.42
CA MET A 400 -45.03 -62.03 42.49
C MET A 400 -45.59 -63.45 42.20
N GLN A 401 -44.91 -64.42 42.85
CA GLN A 401 -45.43 -65.68 43.43
C GLN A 401 -46.00 -66.73 42.44
N ILE A 402 -45.39 -67.91 42.27
CA ILE A 402 -45.30 -69.01 43.26
C ILE A 402 -44.14 -69.97 42.95
N ILE A 403 -43.54 -70.55 44.00
CA ILE A 403 -42.69 -71.75 43.95
C ILE A 403 -43.45 -72.89 44.64
N GLU A 404 -43.24 -74.15 44.21
CA GLU A 404 -43.69 -75.41 44.83
C GLU A 404 -45.21 -75.64 45.03
N LYS A 405 -45.77 -76.66 44.34
CA LYS A 405 -46.10 -77.95 45.00
C LYS A 405 -46.62 -79.08 44.08
N LEU A 406 -46.56 -80.31 44.67
CA LEU A 406 -47.03 -81.64 44.22
C LEU A 406 -46.02 -82.37 43.28
N ILE A 407 -45.34 -83.50 43.60
CA ILE A 407 -45.43 -84.62 44.64
C ILE A 407 -44.07 -85.45 44.62
N ALA A 408 -43.54 -86.42 45.43
CA ALA A 408 -43.67 -87.22 46.71
C ALA A 408 -42.30 -88.05 46.93
N ASN A 409 -41.91 -89.01 47.83
CA ASN A 409 -42.30 -89.68 49.13
C ASN A 409 -41.19 -90.69 49.70
N GLU A 410 -41.36 -91.35 50.89
CA GLU A 410 -40.76 -92.64 51.46
C GLU A 410 -39.21 -92.86 51.80
N VAL A 411 -38.63 -93.82 52.62
CA VAL A 411 -38.95 -94.60 53.90
C VAL A 411 -37.78 -95.52 54.51
N GLU A 412 -37.68 -95.73 55.87
CA GLU A 412 -37.07 -96.83 56.77
C GLU A 412 -35.57 -97.39 56.71
N SER A 413 -35.05 -98.44 57.45
CA SER A 413 -34.70 -98.74 58.92
C SER A 413 -33.81 -100.08 59.05
N GLN A 414 -33.23 -100.77 60.11
CA GLN A 414 -32.87 -100.71 61.60
C GLN A 414 -31.93 -101.95 62.09
N ALA A 415 -31.22 -101.99 63.28
CA ALA A 415 -30.36 -103.16 63.82
C ALA A 415 -29.77 -103.10 65.31
N GLU A 416 -29.31 -104.21 66.01
CA GLU A 416 -28.53 -104.38 67.37
C GLU A 416 -28.28 -105.92 67.80
N ILE A 417 -27.64 -106.55 68.87
CA ILE A 417 -26.55 -106.45 69.97
C ILE A 417 -26.30 -107.83 70.81
N GLU A 418 -25.13 -108.18 71.52
CA GLU A 418 -24.91 -109.10 72.77
C GLU A 418 -23.43 -109.57 73.20
N ASP A 419 -23.11 -110.15 74.43
CA ASP A 419 -21.76 -110.69 74.98
C ASP A 419 -21.67 -111.52 76.39
N ALA A 420 -20.55 -112.29 76.73
CA ALA A 420 -19.79 -112.60 78.04
C ALA A 420 -19.89 -113.85 79.12
N ILE A 421 -18.71 -114.27 79.76
CA ILE A 421 -18.33 -114.82 81.18
C ILE A 421 -18.29 -116.35 81.73
N ALA A 422 -17.25 -116.83 82.55
CA ALA A 422 -17.22 -117.86 83.72
C ALA A 422 -15.82 -118.47 84.30
N ARG A 423 -15.69 -119.11 85.53
CA ARG A 423 -14.38 -119.67 86.19
C ARG A 423 -14.35 -120.53 87.56
N GLU A 424 -13.23 -121.29 87.84
CA GLU A 424 -12.40 -121.53 89.11
C GLU A 424 -12.53 -122.61 90.30
N ARG A 425 -11.36 -122.89 90.98
CA ARG A 425 -10.95 -123.62 92.25
C ARG A 425 -10.32 -125.04 92.11
N GLU A 426 -9.35 -125.60 92.88
CA GLU A 426 -8.65 -125.49 94.22
C GLU A 426 -9.35 -126.11 95.48
N ILE A 427 -8.75 -126.67 96.58
CA ILE A 427 -7.46 -126.56 97.36
C ILE A 427 -7.03 -127.95 98.00
N GLY A 428 -5.84 -128.17 98.66
CA GLY A 428 -5.60 -129.38 99.52
C GLY A 428 -4.25 -129.68 100.26
N THR A 429 -3.38 -130.51 99.66
CA THR A 429 -2.45 -131.51 100.28
C THR A 429 -1.15 -131.01 101.00
N ARG A 430 -1.12 -129.80 101.56
CA ARG A 430 0.13 -129.00 101.67
C ARG A 430 1.08 -129.21 102.87
N LEU A 431 0.68 -129.83 103.98
CA LEU A 431 1.35 -129.58 105.29
C LEU A 431 2.43 -130.58 105.80
N ARG A 432 2.67 -131.72 105.14
CA ARG A 432 3.75 -132.66 105.54
C ARG A 432 5.02 -132.59 104.69
N GLN A 433 4.99 -131.84 103.59
CA GLN A 433 6.19 -131.56 102.78
C GLN A 433 7.16 -130.59 103.48
N THR A 434 6.75 -129.97 104.59
CA THR A 434 7.31 -128.71 105.09
C THR A 434 8.60 -128.83 105.91
N VAL A 435 8.88 -129.96 106.59
CA VAL A 435 10.05 -130.05 107.50
C VAL A 435 11.32 -130.49 106.77
N ALA A 436 11.25 -131.54 105.94
CA ALA A 436 12.37 -131.91 105.04
C ALA A 436 12.70 -130.80 104.01
N ARG A 437 11.75 -129.89 103.79
CA ARG A 437 11.95 -128.62 103.09
C ARG A 437 13.05 -127.77 103.76
N LEU A 438 12.97 -127.56 105.08
CA LEU A 438 13.80 -126.60 105.83
C LEU A 438 15.29 -126.95 105.88
N GLU A 439 15.63 -128.23 105.97
CA GLU A 439 17.05 -128.65 105.95
C GLU A 439 17.63 -128.58 104.54
N SER A 440 16.84 -128.96 103.52
CA SER A 440 17.18 -128.72 102.12
C SER A 440 17.30 -127.23 101.80
N GLU A 441 16.45 -126.38 102.40
CA GLU A 441 16.49 -124.92 102.30
C GLU A 441 17.81 -124.35 102.84
N ARG A 442 18.38 -124.86 103.94
CA ARG A 442 19.63 -124.28 104.48
C ARG A 442 20.81 -124.44 103.51
N GLU A 443 20.96 -125.61 102.88
CA GLU A 443 22.05 -125.84 101.93
C GLU A 443 21.78 -125.18 100.57
N LYS A 444 20.50 -125.11 100.16
CA LYS A 444 20.07 -124.25 99.07
C LYS A 444 20.45 -122.79 99.31
N TYR A 445 20.12 -122.20 100.45
CA TYR A 445 20.41 -120.79 100.72
C TYR A 445 21.91 -120.46 100.71
N VAL A 446 22.80 -121.38 101.12
CA VAL A 446 24.25 -121.17 100.96
C VAL A 446 24.66 -121.20 99.49
N HIS A 447 24.12 -122.14 98.70
CA HIS A 447 24.41 -122.19 97.27
C HIS A 447 23.79 -121.00 96.50
N GLU A 448 22.55 -120.65 96.80
CA GLU A 448 21.82 -119.49 96.25
C GLU A 448 22.55 -118.19 96.57
N VAL A 449 23.06 -117.98 97.80
CA VAL A 449 23.90 -116.80 98.11
C VAL A 449 25.18 -116.78 97.26
N SER A 450 25.82 -117.93 97.01
CA SER A 450 27.00 -118.01 96.13
C SER A 450 26.67 -117.74 94.66
N GLN A 451 25.52 -118.25 94.16
CA GLN A 451 25.04 -117.98 92.80
C GLN A 451 24.62 -116.52 92.63
N VAL A 452 23.87 -115.96 93.58
CA VAL A 452 23.44 -114.55 93.58
C VAL A 452 24.64 -113.62 93.63
N SER A 453 25.70 -113.95 94.36
CA SER A 453 26.95 -113.18 94.35
C SER A 453 27.63 -113.19 92.97
N LEU A 454 27.71 -114.37 92.33
CA LEU A 454 28.26 -114.52 90.98
C LEU A 454 27.42 -113.78 89.92
N HIS A 455 26.10 -113.92 89.98
CA HIS A 455 25.17 -113.21 89.12
C HIS A 455 25.18 -111.70 89.37
N HIS A 456 25.44 -111.25 90.60
CA HIS A 456 25.63 -109.82 90.89
C HIS A 456 26.91 -109.29 90.23
N THR A 457 28.02 -110.02 90.27
CA THR A 457 29.25 -109.61 89.56
C THR A 457 29.06 -109.63 88.03
N GLN A 458 28.39 -110.66 87.49
CA GLN A 458 28.06 -110.73 86.06
C GLN A 458 27.16 -109.55 85.63
N ALA A 459 26.10 -109.27 86.38
CA ALA A 459 25.21 -108.14 86.12
C ALA A 459 25.91 -106.78 86.25
N GLN A 460 26.92 -106.63 87.12
CA GLN A 460 27.75 -105.42 87.16
C GLN A 460 28.67 -105.27 85.94
N GLU A 461 29.20 -106.37 85.40
CA GLU A 461 30.00 -106.35 84.17
C GLU A 461 29.14 -106.08 82.94
N GLU A 462 27.98 -106.75 82.84
CA GLU A 462 26.96 -106.47 81.81
C GLU A 462 26.47 -105.01 81.88
N LEU A 463 26.22 -104.47 83.08
CA LEU A 463 25.82 -103.07 83.26
C LEU A 463 26.92 -102.08 82.83
N LYS A 464 28.21 -102.41 83.04
CA LYS A 464 29.33 -101.61 82.52
C LYS A 464 29.39 -101.65 81.00
N ILE A 465 29.22 -102.82 80.39
CA ILE A 465 29.21 -102.98 78.92
C ILE A 465 28.01 -102.24 78.32
N ALA A 466 26.84 -102.31 78.95
CA ALA A 466 25.66 -101.53 78.58
C ALA A 466 25.90 -100.02 78.71
N SER A 467 26.53 -99.54 79.80
CA SER A 467 26.86 -98.13 79.97
C SER A 467 27.83 -97.61 78.92
N ILE A 468 28.87 -98.37 78.58
CA ILE A 468 29.85 -98.02 77.54
C ILE A 468 29.17 -97.96 76.17
N THR A 469 28.35 -98.96 75.82
CA THR A 469 27.63 -98.96 74.53
C THR A 469 26.54 -97.88 74.45
N CYS A 470 25.92 -97.49 75.57
CA CYS A 470 25.07 -96.29 75.65
C CYS A 470 25.86 -94.99 75.39
N GLU A 471 27.07 -94.84 75.94
CA GLU A 471 27.91 -93.68 75.65
C GLU A 471 28.39 -93.63 74.19
N GLU A 472 28.77 -94.78 73.61
CA GLU A 472 29.20 -94.87 72.21
C GLU A 472 28.06 -94.57 71.25
N THR A 473 26.85 -95.10 71.53
CA THR A 473 25.66 -94.81 70.72
C THR A 473 25.19 -93.36 70.88
N GLN A 474 25.27 -92.76 72.07
CA GLN A 474 25.00 -91.33 72.24
C GLN A 474 26.00 -90.47 71.44
N LYS A 475 27.30 -90.77 71.51
CA LYS A 475 28.31 -90.08 70.69
C LYS A 475 28.00 -90.22 69.20
N ALA A 476 27.57 -91.39 68.73
CA ALA A 476 27.16 -91.61 67.34
C ALA A 476 25.89 -90.83 66.94
N ILE A 477 24.96 -90.60 67.87
CA ILE A 477 23.79 -89.73 67.69
C ILE A 477 24.22 -88.27 67.57
N ASP A 478 25.00 -87.75 68.53
CA ASP A 478 25.48 -86.36 68.55
C ASP A 478 26.25 -86.02 67.26
N ASP A 479 27.11 -86.94 66.81
CA ASP A 479 27.90 -86.82 65.60
C ASP A 479 27.03 -86.84 64.33
N SER A 480 25.89 -87.53 64.38
CA SER A 480 24.88 -87.57 63.31
C SER A 480 24.00 -86.31 63.29
N GLU A 481 23.61 -85.79 64.45
CA GLU A 481 22.92 -84.49 64.56
C GLU A 481 23.81 -83.34 64.06
N GLN A 482 25.10 -83.35 64.38
CA GLN A 482 26.06 -82.40 63.83
C GLN A 482 26.17 -82.48 62.30
N LYS A 483 26.15 -83.70 61.73
CA LYS A 483 26.16 -83.91 60.26
C LYS A 483 24.85 -83.39 59.64
N LEU A 484 23.70 -83.68 60.25
CA LEU A 484 22.39 -83.17 59.83
C LEU A 484 22.34 -81.64 59.85
N LYS A 485 22.78 -81.00 60.93
CA LYS A 485 22.81 -79.53 61.08
C LYS A 485 23.73 -78.86 60.06
N LYS A 486 24.88 -79.48 59.74
CA LYS A 486 25.79 -79.05 58.66
C LYS A 486 25.15 -79.21 57.27
N GLN A 487 24.33 -80.23 57.04
CA GLN A 487 23.57 -80.40 55.79
C GLN A 487 22.40 -79.40 55.67
N GLN A 488 21.65 -79.16 56.75
CA GLN A 488 20.57 -78.15 56.80
C GLN A 488 21.09 -76.76 56.42
N SER A 489 22.18 -76.32 57.06
CA SER A 489 22.81 -75.02 56.76
C SER A 489 23.26 -74.91 55.28
N ARG A 490 23.85 -75.97 54.71
CA ARG A 490 24.19 -76.01 53.27
C ARG A 490 22.96 -75.96 52.37
N TYR A 491 21.88 -76.65 52.72
CA TYR A 491 20.62 -76.60 51.98
C TYR A 491 19.99 -75.21 52.01
N GLU A 492 20.02 -74.54 53.17
CA GLU A 492 19.53 -73.17 53.35
C GLU A 492 20.36 -72.17 52.53
N GLN A 493 21.69 -72.31 52.53
CA GLN A 493 22.58 -71.54 51.65
C GLN A 493 22.20 -71.71 50.18
N VAL A 494 22.20 -72.95 49.66
CA VAL A 494 21.87 -73.23 48.25
C VAL A 494 20.45 -72.78 47.89
N ARG A 495 19.48 -72.89 48.81
CA ARG A 495 18.11 -72.38 48.64
C ARG A 495 18.08 -70.85 48.54
N SER A 496 18.88 -70.14 49.33
CA SER A 496 18.98 -68.67 49.27
C SER A 496 19.71 -68.19 48.00
N GLU A 497 20.79 -68.85 47.60
CA GLU A 497 21.51 -68.60 46.34
C GLU A 497 20.60 -68.82 45.12
N ARG A 498 19.89 -69.95 45.08
CA ARG A 498 18.87 -70.24 44.05
C ARG A 498 17.80 -69.15 43.98
N ASN A 499 17.30 -68.68 45.13
CA ASN A 499 16.31 -67.59 45.16
C ASN A 499 16.90 -66.28 44.63
N LEU A 500 18.16 -65.95 44.97
CA LEU A 500 18.87 -64.78 44.48
C LEU A 500 19.07 -64.84 42.95
N TYR A 501 19.52 -65.98 42.42
CA TYR A 501 19.67 -66.17 40.97
C TYR A 501 18.33 -66.16 40.23
N SER A 502 17.27 -66.72 40.83
CA SER A 502 15.92 -66.64 40.27
C SER A 502 15.40 -65.20 40.21
N LYS A 503 15.70 -64.35 41.20
CA LYS A 503 15.36 -62.93 41.18
C LYS A 503 16.14 -62.19 40.08
N LYS A 504 17.47 -62.37 40.04
CA LYS A 504 18.33 -61.78 39.01
C LYS A 504 17.95 -62.19 37.58
N LEU A 505 17.48 -63.43 37.38
CA LEU A 505 17.00 -63.92 36.09
C LEU A 505 15.73 -63.18 35.64
N ILE A 506 14.79 -62.94 36.56
CA ILE A 506 13.56 -62.16 36.27
C ILE A 506 13.93 -60.71 35.97
N GLU A 507 14.76 -60.07 36.80
CA GLU A 507 15.26 -58.70 36.57
C GLU A 507 15.93 -58.55 35.19
N SER A 508 16.77 -59.53 34.81
CA SER A 508 17.41 -59.57 33.49
C SER A 508 16.42 -59.79 32.33
N GLN A 509 15.33 -60.54 32.57
CA GLN A 509 14.28 -60.77 31.57
C GLN A 509 13.43 -59.51 31.35
N ASP A 510 13.08 -58.81 32.43
CA ASP A 510 12.34 -57.55 32.39
C ASP A 510 13.15 -56.45 31.69
N GLU A 511 14.45 -56.31 31.99
CA GLU A 511 15.36 -55.41 31.25
C GLU A 511 15.40 -55.72 29.75
N VAL A 512 15.45 -57.01 29.37
CA VAL A 512 15.42 -57.43 27.96
C VAL A 512 14.06 -57.14 27.30
N VAL A 513 12.95 -57.18 28.03
CA VAL A 513 11.63 -56.77 27.53
C VAL A 513 11.56 -55.26 27.34
N GLU A 514 12.02 -54.46 28.32
CA GLU A 514 12.12 -53.00 28.17
C GLU A 514 12.97 -52.59 26.98
N LEU A 515 14.15 -53.20 26.79
CA LEU A 515 15.04 -52.90 25.67
C LEU A 515 14.39 -53.24 24.32
N LYS A 516 13.65 -54.35 24.23
CA LYS A 516 12.85 -54.68 23.03
C LYS A 516 11.72 -53.68 22.78
N GLN A 517 11.08 -53.15 23.82
CA GLN A 517 10.06 -52.13 23.69
C GLN A 517 10.66 -50.78 23.24
N LYS A 518 11.79 -50.37 23.83
CA LYS A 518 12.57 -49.17 23.43
C LYS A 518 13.03 -49.28 21.97
N PHE A 519 13.48 -50.45 21.53
CA PHE A 519 13.85 -50.72 20.13
C PHE A 519 12.65 -50.53 19.18
N ARG A 520 11.48 -51.12 19.49
CA ARG A 520 10.26 -50.95 18.68
C ARG A 520 9.79 -49.49 18.59
N MET A 521 9.96 -48.70 19.65
CA MET A 521 9.66 -47.26 19.60
C MET A 521 10.63 -46.51 18.68
N MET A 522 11.93 -46.83 18.71
CA MET A 522 12.92 -46.25 17.80
C MET A 522 12.68 -46.66 16.34
N ASP A 523 12.30 -47.91 16.05
CA ASP A 523 11.89 -48.34 14.71
C ASP A 523 10.69 -47.50 14.20
N HIS A 524 9.69 -47.26 15.04
CA HIS A 524 8.53 -46.45 14.66
C HIS A 524 8.91 -44.98 14.41
N GLN A 525 9.79 -44.40 15.23
CA GLN A 525 10.35 -43.06 15.00
C GLN A 525 11.16 -42.99 13.69
N ILE A 526 11.94 -44.02 13.37
CA ILE A 526 12.68 -44.12 12.11
C ILE A 526 11.73 -44.19 10.91
N LEU A 527 10.59 -44.87 11.02
CA LEU A 527 9.55 -44.89 9.98
C LEU A 527 8.89 -43.52 9.82
N GLN A 528 8.46 -42.88 10.91
CA GLN A 528 7.90 -41.52 10.88
C GLN A 528 8.86 -40.51 10.24
N LEU A 529 10.14 -40.55 10.59
CA LEU A 529 11.17 -39.66 10.01
C LEU A 529 11.41 -39.94 8.51
N LYS A 530 11.29 -41.19 8.05
CA LYS A 530 11.35 -41.54 6.61
C LYS A 530 10.14 -41.00 5.85
N GLU A 531 8.94 -41.09 6.42
CA GLU A 531 7.71 -40.53 5.83
C GLU A 531 7.76 -39.00 5.78
N GLU A 532 8.24 -38.34 6.85
CA GLU A 532 8.50 -36.90 6.85
C GLU A 532 9.50 -36.48 5.77
N LEU A 533 10.60 -37.22 5.60
CA LEU A 533 11.60 -36.95 4.57
C LEU A 533 11.01 -37.11 3.17
N ALA A 534 10.23 -38.17 2.90
CA ALA A 534 9.55 -38.35 1.62
C ALA A 534 8.53 -37.22 1.33
N MET A 535 7.80 -36.76 2.35
CA MET A 535 6.86 -35.64 2.23
C MET A 535 7.56 -34.29 2.01
N LYS A 536 8.74 -34.09 2.62
CA LYS A 536 9.58 -32.90 2.41
C LYS A 536 10.20 -32.90 1.01
N GLU A 537 10.72 -34.03 0.55
CA GLU A 537 11.26 -34.21 -0.81
C GLU A 537 10.19 -33.96 -1.89
N LYS A 538 8.98 -34.52 -1.73
CA LYS A 538 7.88 -34.27 -2.67
C LYS A 538 7.53 -32.77 -2.78
N LYS A 539 7.47 -32.06 -1.65
CA LYS A 539 7.23 -30.60 -1.63
C LYS A 539 8.36 -29.83 -2.32
N PHE A 540 9.62 -30.22 -2.10
CA PHE A 540 10.77 -29.61 -2.76
C PHE A 540 10.74 -29.79 -4.29
N GLN A 541 10.34 -30.97 -4.77
CA GLN A 541 10.16 -31.23 -6.20
C GLN A 541 9.01 -30.39 -6.80
N GLU A 542 7.88 -30.30 -6.09
CA GLU A 542 6.74 -29.44 -6.47
C GLU A 542 7.16 -27.96 -6.56
N GLU A 543 7.83 -27.42 -5.53
CA GLU A 543 8.31 -26.04 -5.50
C GLU A 543 9.36 -25.74 -6.58
N SER A 544 10.29 -26.68 -6.82
CA SER A 544 11.28 -26.59 -7.90
C SER A 544 10.61 -26.51 -9.29
N SER A 545 9.56 -27.32 -9.52
CA SER A 545 8.77 -27.27 -10.76
C SER A 545 8.01 -25.94 -10.92
N ALA A 546 7.47 -25.40 -9.83
CA ALA A 546 6.80 -24.10 -9.81
C ALA A 546 7.79 -22.95 -10.06
N GLN A 547 9.00 -23.01 -9.47
CA GLN A 547 10.05 -22.02 -9.68
C GLN A 547 10.55 -22.02 -11.14
N LYS A 548 10.71 -23.21 -11.76
CA LYS A 548 11.03 -23.32 -13.19
C LYS A 548 9.93 -22.69 -14.06
N THR A 549 8.67 -23.03 -13.79
CA THR A 549 7.50 -22.46 -14.48
C THR A 549 7.42 -20.93 -14.30
N SER A 550 7.81 -20.41 -13.13
CA SER A 550 7.88 -18.97 -12.85
C SER A 550 8.99 -18.28 -13.64
N LYS A 551 10.18 -18.88 -13.74
CA LYS A 551 11.28 -18.41 -14.60
C LYS A 551 10.86 -18.37 -16.08
N ASP A 552 10.13 -19.37 -16.57
CA ASP A 552 9.63 -19.42 -17.95
C ASP A 552 8.51 -18.40 -18.23
N LYS A 553 7.72 -18.02 -17.22
CA LYS A 553 6.79 -16.88 -17.31
C LYS A 553 7.56 -15.56 -17.33
N LEU A 554 8.57 -15.40 -16.49
CA LEU A 554 9.39 -14.18 -16.41
C LEU A 554 10.16 -13.91 -17.71
N THR A 555 10.72 -14.92 -18.37
CA THR A 555 11.41 -14.75 -19.66
C THR A 555 10.45 -14.35 -20.78
N LYS A 556 9.23 -14.91 -20.81
CA LYS A 556 8.16 -14.49 -21.74
C LYS A 556 7.75 -13.03 -21.51
N VAL A 557 7.52 -12.62 -20.26
CA VAL A 557 7.19 -11.23 -19.92
C VAL A 557 8.33 -10.28 -20.31
N ARG A 558 9.59 -10.65 -20.07
CA ARG A 558 10.76 -9.83 -20.50
C ARG A 558 10.82 -9.64 -22.02
N LYS A 559 10.50 -10.66 -22.83
CA LYS A 559 10.41 -10.49 -24.29
C LYS A 559 9.34 -9.46 -24.68
N VAL A 560 8.12 -9.61 -24.16
CA VAL A 560 7.02 -8.69 -24.44
C VAL A 560 7.34 -7.26 -23.97
N VAL A 561 8.01 -7.08 -22.83
CA VAL A 561 8.47 -5.75 -22.38
C VAL A 561 9.46 -5.14 -23.38
N ASN A 562 10.48 -5.90 -23.80
CA ASN A 562 11.48 -5.42 -24.76
C ASN A 562 10.86 -5.08 -26.13
N GLU A 563 9.91 -5.89 -26.61
CA GLU A 563 9.15 -5.63 -27.84
C GLU A 563 8.32 -4.33 -27.73
N ARG A 564 7.72 -4.07 -26.56
CA ARG A 564 6.93 -2.86 -26.31
C ARG A 564 7.77 -1.61 -26.10
N THR A 565 8.96 -1.71 -25.51
CA THR A 565 9.89 -0.57 -25.44
C THR A 565 10.41 -0.20 -26.82
N ALA A 566 10.83 -1.17 -27.65
CA ALA A 566 11.26 -0.89 -29.02
C ALA A 566 10.16 -0.21 -29.86
N ALA A 567 8.91 -0.67 -29.75
CA ALA A 567 7.77 -0.04 -30.42
C ALA A 567 7.45 1.37 -29.90
N LEU A 568 7.72 1.65 -28.62
CA LEU A 568 7.59 2.98 -28.04
C LEU A 568 8.71 3.93 -28.51
N ASP A 569 9.95 3.45 -28.60
CA ASP A 569 11.10 4.22 -29.07
C ASP A 569 10.94 4.60 -30.56
N GLU A 570 10.45 3.66 -31.39
CA GLU A 570 10.03 3.98 -32.76
C GLU A 570 8.92 5.03 -32.81
N ALA A 571 7.91 4.94 -31.94
CA ALA A 571 6.82 5.92 -31.89
C ALA A 571 7.34 7.31 -31.47
N ASN A 572 8.25 7.37 -30.50
CA ASN A 572 8.91 8.60 -30.07
C ASN A 572 9.70 9.24 -31.22
N GLN A 573 10.52 8.48 -31.95
CA GLN A 573 11.22 9.00 -33.14
C GLN A 573 10.25 9.49 -34.23
N ARG A 574 9.12 8.82 -34.45
CA ARG A 574 8.08 9.31 -35.38
C ARG A 574 7.49 10.64 -34.90
N CYS A 575 7.21 10.77 -33.60
CA CYS A 575 6.71 12.01 -33.00
C CYS A 575 7.74 13.16 -33.09
N GLU A 576 9.03 12.91 -32.86
CA GLU A 576 10.09 13.91 -33.04
C GLU A 576 10.18 14.37 -34.50
N ASN A 577 10.18 13.44 -35.45
CA ASN A 577 10.19 13.76 -36.89
C ASN A 577 8.97 14.58 -37.32
N VAL A 578 7.78 14.32 -36.77
CA VAL A 578 6.58 15.14 -36.99
C VAL A 578 6.74 16.52 -36.32
N GLY A 579 7.28 16.59 -35.10
CA GLY A 579 7.56 17.84 -34.40
C GLY A 579 8.57 18.75 -35.13
N GLN A 580 9.58 18.16 -35.79
CA GLN A 580 10.51 18.88 -36.66
C GLN A 580 9.79 19.45 -37.91
N LYS A 581 8.94 18.65 -38.57
CA LYS A 581 8.13 19.12 -39.71
C LYS A 581 7.17 20.25 -39.31
N ILE A 582 6.52 20.16 -38.15
CA ILE A 582 5.67 21.25 -37.62
C ILE A 582 6.50 22.53 -37.41
N LYS A 583 7.69 22.43 -36.80
CA LYS A 583 8.61 23.58 -36.63
C LYS A 583 9.06 24.20 -37.97
N GLN A 584 9.19 23.41 -39.03
CA GLN A 584 9.49 23.91 -40.38
C GLN A 584 8.28 24.62 -41.00
N LEU A 585 7.08 24.03 -40.91
CA LEU A 585 5.85 24.61 -41.43
C LEU A 585 5.48 25.93 -40.73
N VAL A 586 5.64 26.01 -39.40
CA VAL A 586 5.43 27.26 -38.64
C VAL A 586 6.39 28.37 -39.10
N LYS A 587 7.65 28.04 -39.41
CA LYS A 587 8.60 29.02 -40.00
C LYS A 587 8.13 29.51 -41.37
N ILE A 588 7.64 28.62 -42.24
CA ILE A 588 7.12 28.98 -43.56
C ILE A 588 5.89 29.91 -43.42
N ILE A 589 4.92 29.55 -42.57
CA ILE A 589 3.74 30.36 -42.28
C ILE A 589 4.16 31.75 -41.80
N SER A 590 5.03 31.86 -40.79
CA SER A 590 5.50 33.15 -40.28
C SER A 590 6.24 34.03 -41.31
N ARG A 591 6.81 33.42 -42.36
CA ARG A 591 7.41 34.15 -43.48
C ARG A 591 6.32 34.64 -44.44
N CYS A 592 5.35 33.79 -44.79
CA CYS A 592 4.21 34.15 -45.64
C CYS A 592 3.33 35.24 -44.99
N ASP A 593 3.11 35.21 -43.68
CA ASP A 593 2.38 36.25 -42.95
C ASP A 593 3.10 37.61 -43.02
N LYS A 594 4.43 37.61 -42.90
CA LYS A 594 5.27 38.81 -43.06
C LYS A 594 5.25 39.34 -44.49
N GLU A 595 5.41 38.46 -45.49
CA GLU A 595 5.29 38.79 -46.91
C GLU A 595 3.92 39.40 -47.21
N LEU A 596 2.83 38.79 -46.72
CA LEU A 596 1.47 39.30 -46.86
C LEU A 596 1.27 40.67 -46.21
N SER A 597 1.81 40.89 -45.01
CA SER A 597 1.75 42.19 -44.32
C SER A 597 2.49 43.29 -45.10
N GLU A 598 3.68 42.98 -45.64
CA GLU A 598 4.41 43.90 -46.52
C GLU A 598 3.63 44.20 -47.82
N HIS A 599 2.98 43.21 -48.42
CA HIS A 599 2.14 43.41 -49.60
C HIS A 599 0.91 44.28 -49.29
N GLN A 600 0.27 44.11 -48.13
CA GLN A 600 -0.84 44.96 -47.67
C GLN A 600 -0.40 46.41 -47.46
N GLN A 601 0.75 46.65 -46.84
CA GLN A 601 1.30 48.00 -46.66
C GLN A 601 1.61 48.67 -48.01
N ARG A 602 2.22 47.94 -48.96
CA ARG A 602 2.49 48.45 -50.32
C ARG A 602 1.19 48.78 -51.08
N PHE A 603 0.16 47.95 -50.95
CA PHE A 603 -1.16 48.21 -51.54
C PHE A 603 -1.83 49.48 -50.96
N LEU A 604 -1.76 49.67 -49.64
CA LEU A 604 -2.31 50.86 -48.99
C LEU A 604 -1.56 52.14 -49.42
N ALA A 605 -0.23 52.09 -49.56
CA ALA A 605 0.56 53.19 -50.10
C ALA A 605 0.15 53.55 -51.53
N VAL A 606 0.07 52.58 -52.44
CA VAL A 606 -0.34 52.79 -53.84
C VAL A 606 -1.79 53.26 -53.95
N SER A 607 -2.69 52.83 -53.07
CA SER A 607 -4.05 53.41 -53.00
C SER A 607 -4.01 54.88 -52.58
N GLY A 608 -3.23 55.23 -51.55
CA GLY A 608 -3.05 56.62 -51.12
C GLY A 608 -2.46 57.52 -52.21
N GLU A 609 -1.48 57.03 -52.97
CA GLU A 609 -0.92 57.71 -54.14
C GLU A 609 -1.98 57.90 -55.24
N ARG A 610 -2.74 56.85 -55.59
CA ARG A 610 -3.85 56.92 -56.55
C ARG A 610 -4.90 57.96 -56.13
N ASP A 611 -5.28 57.97 -54.86
CA ASP A 611 -6.36 58.82 -54.35
C ASP A 611 -5.91 60.29 -54.23
N LEU A 612 -4.62 60.52 -53.92
CA LEU A 612 -3.98 61.83 -54.03
C LEU A 612 -3.92 62.32 -55.48
N LEU A 613 -3.48 61.48 -56.42
CA LEU A 613 -3.41 61.81 -57.85
C LEU A 613 -4.79 62.07 -58.45
N GLY A 614 -5.81 61.29 -58.06
CA GLY A 614 -7.20 61.53 -58.44
C GLY A 614 -7.71 62.89 -57.92
N THR A 615 -7.39 63.23 -56.67
CA THR A 615 -7.72 64.54 -56.08
C THR A 615 -7.01 65.69 -56.82
N GLN A 616 -5.76 65.51 -57.23
CA GLN A 616 -5.03 66.50 -58.04
C GLN A 616 -5.61 66.64 -59.45
N LEU A 617 -5.99 65.53 -60.09
CA LEU A 617 -6.57 65.50 -61.44
C LEU A 617 -7.94 66.17 -61.48
N ILE A 618 -8.79 65.97 -60.46
CA ILE A 618 -10.05 66.70 -60.29
C ILE A 618 -9.79 68.21 -60.23
N ARG A 619 -8.91 68.67 -59.33
CA ARG A 619 -8.55 70.09 -59.19
C ARG A 619 -8.00 70.69 -60.49
N ARG A 620 -7.17 69.95 -61.24
CA ARG A 620 -6.64 70.37 -62.54
C ARG A 620 -7.75 70.48 -63.60
N ASN A 621 -8.75 69.59 -63.57
CA ASN A 621 -9.91 69.69 -64.46
C ASN A 621 -10.81 70.89 -64.08
N ASP A 622 -11.01 71.17 -62.80
CA ASP A 622 -11.76 72.34 -62.33
C ASP A 622 -11.06 73.64 -62.75
N GLU A 623 -9.73 73.72 -62.58
CA GLU A 623 -8.90 74.83 -63.06
C GLU A 623 -9.01 74.99 -64.60
N LEU A 624 -9.00 73.90 -65.36
CA LEU A 624 -9.16 73.93 -66.82
C LEU A 624 -10.57 74.41 -67.22
N ALA A 625 -11.63 73.97 -66.52
CA ALA A 625 -13.00 74.43 -66.78
C ALA A 625 -13.13 75.95 -66.56
N LEU A 626 -12.59 76.46 -65.45
CA LEU A 626 -12.53 77.90 -65.15
C LEU A 626 -11.74 78.69 -66.21
N LEU A 627 -10.67 78.10 -66.77
CA LEU A 627 -9.92 78.71 -67.88
C LEU A 627 -10.71 78.70 -69.19
N TYR A 628 -11.44 77.63 -69.52
CA TYR A 628 -12.31 77.58 -70.70
C TYR A 628 -13.47 78.59 -70.61
N ASP A 629 -14.13 78.69 -69.44
CA ASP A 629 -15.15 79.72 -69.19
C ASP A 629 -14.56 81.13 -69.33
N LYS A 630 -13.38 81.38 -68.76
CA LYS A 630 -12.69 82.68 -68.90
C LYS A 630 -12.35 83.01 -70.35
N VAL A 631 -11.87 82.06 -71.14
CA VAL A 631 -11.59 82.25 -72.57
C VAL A 631 -12.87 82.52 -73.35
N ARG A 632 -13.98 81.81 -73.06
CA ARG A 632 -15.28 82.07 -73.69
C ARG A 632 -15.75 83.51 -73.39
N MET A 633 -15.76 83.92 -72.12
CA MET A 633 -16.14 85.27 -71.71
C MET A 633 -15.25 86.36 -72.37
N GLN A 634 -13.95 86.09 -72.53
CA GLN A 634 -13.02 87.00 -73.22
C GLN A 634 -13.29 87.06 -74.74
N GLN A 635 -13.67 85.95 -75.38
CA GLN A 635 -14.03 85.92 -76.80
C GLN A 635 -15.38 86.62 -77.07
N GLU A 636 -16.37 86.45 -76.18
CA GLU A 636 -17.64 87.18 -76.21
C GLU A 636 -17.40 88.69 -76.05
N LEU A 637 -16.56 89.10 -75.09
CA LEU A 637 -16.18 90.50 -74.90
C LEU A 637 -15.43 91.07 -76.11
N LEU A 638 -14.49 90.31 -76.69
CA LEU A 638 -13.72 90.72 -77.87
C LEU A 638 -14.64 90.91 -79.09
N THR A 639 -15.51 89.95 -79.38
CA THR A 639 -16.44 90.04 -80.53
C THR A 639 -17.45 91.18 -80.38
N HIS A 640 -17.92 91.46 -79.15
CA HIS A 640 -18.73 92.65 -78.86
C HIS A 640 -17.93 93.96 -79.05
N GLY A 641 -16.69 94.01 -78.56
CA GLY A 641 -15.78 95.14 -78.74
C GLY A 641 -15.47 95.42 -80.23
N GLU A 642 -15.19 94.38 -81.01
CA GLU A 642 -15.00 94.48 -82.46
C GLU A 642 -16.26 95.00 -83.17
N ALA A 643 -17.45 94.55 -82.78
CA ALA A 643 -18.70 95.02 -83.35
C ALA A 643 -18.92 96.52 -83.05
N ALA A 644 -18.65 96.95 -81.81
CA ALA A 644 -18.68 98.36 -81.42
C ALA A 644 -17.63 99.20 -82.18
N CYS A 645 -16.40 98.70 -82.34
CA CYS A 645 -15.38 99.36 -83.15
C CYS A 645 -15.78 99.47 -84.62
N ARG A 646 -16.33 98.40 -85.22
CA ARG A 646 -16.86 98.40 -86.59
C ARG A 646 -17.97 99.44 -86.77
N ALA A 647 -18.90 99.53 -85.83
CA ALA A 647 -19.94 100.56 -85.84
C ALA A 647 -19.35 101.98 -85.81
N ARG A 648 -18.35 102.24 -84.95
CA ARG A 648 -17.68 103.56 -84.88
C ARG A 648 -16.82 103.89 -86.10
N VAL A 649 -16.27 102.90 -86.79
CA VAL A 649 -15.62 103.10 -88.10
C VAL A 649 -16.65 103.47 -89.17
N GLU A 650 -17.83 102.87 -89.16
CA GLU A 650 -18.91 103.23 -90.08
C GLU A 650 -19.50 104.61 -89.78
N ASP A 651 -19.69 104.98 -88.50
CA ASP A 651 -20.02 106.35 -88.09
C ASP A 651 -19.00 107.36 -88.65
N MET A 652 -17.71 107.06 -88.51
CA MET A 652 -16.64 107.90 -89.08
C MET A 652 -16.67 107.95 -90.60
N ARG A 653 -17.07 106.87 -91.29
CA ARG A 653 -17.26 106.84 -92.75
C ARG A 653 -18.42 107.73 -93.18
N LEU A 654 -19.56 107.62 -92.50
CA LEU A 654 -20.75 108.45 -92.72
C LEU A 654 -20.48 109.93 -92.44
N LEU A 655 -19.75 110.25 -91.36
CA LEU A 655 -19.32 111.62 -91.04
C LEU A 655 -18.34 112.18 -92.08
N ARG A 656 -17.39 111.38 -92.60
CA ARG A 656 -16.49 111.80 -93.70
C ARG A 656 -17.27 112.09 -94.98
N LEU A 657 -18.20 111.21 -95.37
CA LEU A 657 -19.11 111.45 -96.49
C LEU A 657 -19.96 112.71 -96.29
N LYS A 658 -20.39 112.98 -95.04
CA LYS A 658 -21.15 114.19 -94.72
C LYS A 658 -20.29 115.46 -94.79
N ILE A 659 -19.02 115.39 -94.39
CA ILE A 659 -18.05 116.48 -94.56
C ILE A 659 -17.80 116.74 -96.06
N GLU A 660 -17.74 115.72 -96.91
CA GLU A 660 -17.67 115.91 -98.36
C GLU A 660 -18.95 116.54 -98.96
N ASP A 661 -20.13 116.06 -98.58
CA ASP A 661 -21.42 116.66 -98.95
C ASP A 661 -21.46 118.16 -98.60
N LEU A 662 -21.05 118.50 -97.38
CA LEU A 662 -20.96 119.90 -96.92
C LEU A 662 -19.90 120.71 -97.66
N LYS A 663 -18.71 120.15 -97.95
CA LYS A 663 -17.67 120.81 -98.78
C LYS A 663 -18.16 121.07 -100.21
N ARG A 664 -18.84 120.10 -100.83
CA ARG A 664 -19.44 120.25 -102.17
C ARG A 664 -20.52 121.35 -102.16
N LYS A 665 -21.40 121.35 -101.16
CA LYS A 665 -22.42 122.40 -100.96
C LYS A 665 -21.82 123.78 -100.73
N ALA A 666 -20.77 123.89 -99.92
CA ALA A 666 -20.02 125.13 -99.72
C ALA A 666 -19.37 125.63 -101.02
N SER A 667 -18.74 124.75 -101.80
CA SER A 667 -18.17 125.12 -103.10
C SER A 667 -19.22 125.57 -104.12
N ILE A 668 -20.39 124.93 -104.15
CA ILE A 668 -21.53 125.37 -104.98
C ILE A 668 -22.06 126.73 -104.51
N ALA A 669 -22.18 126.96 -103.20
CA ALA A 669 -22.59 128.25 -102.65
C ALA A 669 -21.56 129.35 -102.96
N GLN A 670 -20.27 129.06 -102.87
CA GLN A 670 -19.18 129.98 -103.23
C GLN A 670 -19.19 130.33 -104.73
N LYS A 671 -19.42 129.35 -105.62
CA LYS A 671 -19.60 129.61 -107.06
C LYS A 671 -20.84 130.47 -107.35
N ARG A 672 -21.95 130.23 -106.65
CA ARG A 672 -23.16 131.06 -106.75
C ARG A 672 -22.91 132.49 -106.26
N ALA A 673 -22.19 132.66 -105.15
CA ALA A 673 -21.80 133.97 -104.64
C ALA A 673 -20.92 134.72 -105.66
N PHE A 674 -19.86 134.09 -106.19
CA PHE A 674 -19.03 134.68 -107.24
C PHE A 674 -19.84 135.09 -108.47
N HIS A 675 -20.74 134.23 -108.96
CA HIS A 675 -21.60 134.58 -110.10
C HIS A 675 -22.58 135.73 -109.79
N THR A 676 -23.01 135.85 -108.53
CA THR A 676 -23.81 137.00 -108.05
C THR A 676 -22.99 138.28 -108.00
N GLU A 677 -21.68 138.21 -107.71
CA GLU A 677 -20.77 139.36 -107.80
C GLU A 677 -20.59 139.79 -109.26
N CYS A 678 -20.31 138.86 -110.20
CA CYS A 678 -20.23 139.18 -111.62
C CYS A 678 -21.51 139.84 -112.16
N LEU A 679 -22.69 139.37 -111.74
CA LEU A 679 -23.97 139.98 -112.11
C LEU A 679 -24.15 141.39 -111.53
N LYS A 680 -23.58 141.72 -110.37
CA LYS A 680 -23.52 143.12 -109.89
C LYS A 680 -22.63 143.96 -110.78
N ASP A 681 -21.47 143.44 -111.19
CA ASP A 681 -20.52 144.17 -112.03
C ASP A 681 -21.06 144.42 -113.45
N GLU A 682 -21.76 143.44 -114.04
CA GLU A 682 -22.52 143.62 -115.29
C GLU A 682 -23.63 144.67 -115.12
N ILE A 683 -24.38 144.64 -114.01
CA ILE A 683 -25.38 145.68 -113.69
C ILE A 683 -24.72 147.06 -113.55
N ASN A 684 -23.55 147.16 -112.92
CA ASN A 684 -22.80 148.40 -112.77
C ASN A 684 -22.30 148.92 -114.13
N GLN A 685 -21.80 148.04 -115.01
CA GLN A 685 -21.41 148.39 -116.38
C GLN A 685 -22.60 148.87 -117.20
N LEU A 686 -23.73 148.16 -117.18
CA LEU A 686 -24.94 148.55 -117.90
C LEU A 686 -25.53 149.88 -117.36
N GLN A 687 -25.40 150.16 -116.07
CA GLN A 687 -25.75 151.46 -115.49
C GLN A 687 -24.82 152.57 -115.98
N TYR A 688 -23.51 152.31 -116.07
CA TYR A 688 -22.53 153.27 -116.60
C TYR A 688 -22.76 153.54 -118.10
N GLU A 689 -22.99 152.50 -118.91
CA GLU A 689 -23.33 152.63 -120.33
C GLU A 689 -24.64 153.40 -120.52
N LEU A 690 -25.67 153.13 -119.72
CA LEU A 690 -26.93 153.88 -119.74
C LEU A 690 -26.73 155.37 -119.39
N GLN A 691 -25.86 155.68 -118.43
CA GLN A 691 -25.49 157.07 -118.12
C GLN A 691 -24.71 157.72 -119.27
N ALA A 692 -23.75 157.02 -119.87
CA ALA A 692 -22.96 157.51 -120.98
C ALA A 692 -23.82 157.79 -122.23
N GLN A 693 -24.78 156.90 -122.56
CA GLN A 693 -25.71 157.13 -123.67
C GLN A 693 -26.69 158.28 -123.36
N ARG A 694 -27.16 158.43 -122.12
CA ARG A 694 -27.97 159.60 -121.71
C ARG A 694 -27.19 160.91 -121.87
N ALA A 695 -25.95 160.97 -121.38
CA ALA A 695 -25.08 162.12 -121.55
C ALA A 695 -24.79 162.43 -123.03
N LYS A 696 -24.61 161.39 -123.86
CA LYS A 696 -24.41 161.54 -125.31
C LYS A 696 -25.64 162.09 -126.03
N VAL A 697 -26.84 161.61 -125.70
CA VAL A 697 -28.10 162.16 -126.24
C VAL A 697 -28.28 163.61 -125.78
N GLN A 698 -27.97 163.91 -124.52
CA GLN A 698 -28.07 165.26 -123.97
C GLN A 698 -27.11 166.24 -124.68
N ALA A 699 -25.84 165.88 -124.87
CA ALA A 699 -24.87 166.67 -125.63
C ALA A 699 -25.31 166.88 -127.10
N LEU A 700 -25.81 165.85 -127.78
CA LEU A 700 -26.35 165.97 -129.15
C LEU A 700 -27.62 166.85 -129.23
N THR A 701 -28.36 167.00 -128.13
CA THR A 701 -29.50 167.92 -128.04
C THR A 701 -29.01 169.36 -127.84
N GLU A 702 -28.02 169.56 -126.98
CA GLU A 702 -27.40 170.87 -126.72
C GLU A 702 -26.62 171.41 -127.96
N GLU A 703 -26.04 170.53 -128.79
CA GLU A 703 -25.44 170.92 -130.09
C GLU A 703 -26.49 171.38 -131.13
N ALA A 704 -27.73 170.93 -131.03
CA ALA A 704 -28.80 171.28 -131.96
C ALA A 704 -29.41 172.67 -131.68
N GLU A 705 -29.34 173.15 -130.43
CA GLU A 705 -29.92 174.44 -130.01
C GLU A 705 -28.94 175.62 -130.06
N ASN A 706 -27.66 175.39 -130.39
CA ASN A 706 -26.61 176.41 -130.29
C ASN A 706 -26.52 177.34 -131.54
N PRO A 707 -26.80 178.66 -131.42
CA PRO A 707 -26.87 179.58 -132.56
C PRO A 707 -25.52 180.02 -133.16
N LYS A 708 -24.41 179.35 -132.84
CA LYS A 708 -23.07 179.62 -133.42
C LYS A 708 -22.46 178.43 -134.20
N ASN A 709 -23.24 177.39 -134.49
CA ASN A 709 -22.75 176.22 -135.24
C ASN A 709 -22.43 176.57 -136.71
N THR A 710 -21.21 176.22 -137.17
CA THR A 710 -20.70 176.52 -138.52
C THR A 710 -21.19 175.56 -139.61
N LEU A 711 -21.86 174.45 -139.26
CA LEU A 711 -22.42 173.48 -140.22
C LEU A 711 -23.89 173.76 -140.58
N ARG A 712 -24.24 175.03 -140.83
CA ARG A 712 -25.63 175.45 -141.17
C ARG A 712 -25.84 175.73 -142.67
N TRP A 713 -24.79 175.67 -143.49
CA TRP A 713 -24.84 175.92 -144.93
C TRP A 713 -23.79 175.07 -145.66
N GLU A 714 -24.21 174.15 -146.53
CA GLU A 714 -23.35 173.64 -147.61
C GLU A 714 -24.20 173.34 -148.86
N ASN A 715 -23.55 173.14 -150.00
CA ASN A 715 -24.09 173.53 -151.30
C ASN A 715 -24.93 172.44 -151.99
N ILE A 716 -26.06 172.83 -152.61
CA ILE A 716 -26.91 171.93 -153.39
C ILE A 716 -26.63 172.13 -154.88
N SER A 717 -26.13 171.09 -155.55
CA SER A 717 -26.10 170.98 -157.01
C SER A 717 -26.89 169.74 -157.44
N GLY A 718 -27.94 169.94 -158.26
CA GLY A 718 -28.86 168.88 -158.72
C GLY A 718 -28.20 167.78 -159.58
N ARG A 719 -28.95 166.76 -160.04
CA ARG A 719 -30.32 166.83 -160.58
C ARG A 719 -31.43 166.21 -159.71
N ASP A 720 -32.64 166.71 -159.93
CA ASP A 720 -33.90 166.10 -159.48
C ASP A 720 -34.30 164.90 -160.35
N PRO A 721 -34.82 163.81 -159.77
CA PRO A 721 -35.59 162.78 -160.47
C PRO A 721 -37.04 163.21 -160.73
N THR A 722 -37.68 162.63 -161.74
CA THR A 722 -39.07 162.92 -162.13
C THR A 722 -40.12 162.28 -161.21
N PRO A 723 -41.40 162.74 -161.23
CA PRO A 723 -42.42 162.43 -160.20
C PRO A 723 -42.76 160.96 -159.93
N GLU A 724 -42.35 160.01 -160.77
CA GLU A 724 -42.68 158.58 -160.65
C GLU A 724 -41.89 157.85 -159.53
N GLU A 725 -40.77 158.40 -159.04
CA GLU A 725 -39.85 157.66 -158.17
C GLU A 725 -40.22 157.66 -156.67
N ILE A 726 -41.21 158.46 -156.24
CA ILE A 726 -41.47 158.72 -154.82
C ILE A 726 -42.19 157.56 -154.08
N GLU A 727 -43.00 156.74 -154.76
CA GLU A 727 -43.90 155.79 -154.09
C GLU A 727 -43.22 154.62 -153.36
N LYS A 728 -41.99 154.25 -153.72
CA LYS A 728 -41.38 152.96 -153.31
C LYS A 728 -40.89 152.87 -151.86
N LYS A 729 -41.09 153.88 -151.02
CA LYS A 729 -40.44 153.98 -149.69
C LYS A 729 -41.27 153.53 -148.47
N ASN A 730 -42.42 152.87 -148.67
CA ASN A 730 -43.42 152.61 -147.62
C ASN A 730 -43.66 151.14 -147.19
N CYS A 731 -42.88 150.14 -147.66
CA CYS A 731 -43.21 148.72 -147.42
C CYS A 731 -42.05 147.86 -146.88
N SER A 732 -42.11 147.47 -145.59
CA SER A 732 -42.30 146.06 -145.15
C SER A 732 -42.08 145.86 -143.63
N VAL A 733 -42.77 144.86 -143.07
CA VAL A 733 -42.83 144.47 -141.64
C VAL A 733 -42.98 142.93 -141.58
N ALA A 734 -42.80 142.31 -140.39
CA ALA A 734 -43.14 140.91 -140.00
C ALA A 734 -42.08 139.81 -140.32
N ALA A 735 -41.95 138.71 -139.55
CA ALA A 735 -42.39 138.38 -138.16
C ALA A 735 -41.81 137.02 -137.64
N SER A 736 -42.02 136.73 -136.33
CA SER A 736 -42.26 135.38 -135.74
C SER A 736 -41.09 134.36 -135.55
N PRO A 737 -41.21 133.31 -134.68
CA PRO A 737 -41.96 133.20 -133.40
C PRO A 737 -41.23 132.37 -132.27
N HIS A 738 -41.99 132.04 -131.21
CA HIS A 738 -41.71 131.25 -129.97
C HIS A 738 -41.18 129.78 -130.17
N HIS A 739 -40.94 128.88 -129.18
CA HIS A 739 -41.34 128.69 -127.75
C HIS A 739 -40.45 127.57 -127.07
N GLN A 740 -40.57 127.05 -125.82
CA GLN A 740 -41.51 127.28 -124.68
C GLN A 740 -40.91 127.16 -123.24
N VAL A 741 -40.90 125.95 -122.60
CA VAL A 741 -40.68 125.63 -121.15
C VAL A 741 -39.28 125.14 -120.85
#